data_AF-A0AAW0ZFD4-F1
#
_entry.id   AF-A0AAW0ZFD4-F1
#
_cell.length_a   1.000
_cell.length_b   1.000
_cell.length_c   1.000
_cell.angle_alpha   90.00
_cell.angle_beta   90.00
_cell.angle_gamma   90.00
#
_symmetry.space_group_name_H-M   'P 1'
#
loop_
_entity.id
_entity.type
_entity.pdbx_description
1 polymer ?
#
loop_
_entity_poly.entity_id
_entity_poly.type
_entity_poly.pdbx_seq_one_letter_code
_entity_poly.pdbx_strand_id
1 'polypeptide(L)'
;MKKLSIRVCLLFLCTIWVATGIKYDTTLIDEMRNKLLRLEKTLERDLFHSRLHEFENDGQGKYVWLIKSFKKFGDELERNFSTNGSENLNALNPIWLWARTENELKGVDGLYRVFRMMQQEIVNGEAALDIPKLADFLDTILHDANASIVRALGRISDLIVNEKLFVSAYQEAASQICNENQSLQQLLYNLYTTVTLSEIKGYSMIQFSYKLLRLYNPGTNFTEEMKTVQEQYEQRTRETLRAVKTAMAFAPRQLWRCDARLHKLDNTYTKLTQLFQGYIVNEVDLNSEATCRENCAYYEYSKVSGCYKNLFCSQQRKCSGKVLKCEYIDSDMWICPSSSQNSDRRYDYIEYENGMIYGQKNTCSKPVTKVDSWWRWLFWHCSYCFCYCDDNTMNSDRYFSLRKVESDIANNKVVTGIRFRKVNQIIHMQIQEGELLPRGYIDQSTVRWKPIEEFSVLDRNVKNGIDYHTLSWEKRGLDLDDLVHDNDDYLLTGLRFRMVGPRLNLEVKMTAFNFTTGKLIKPSEKSLWISHDNTDRTELKLENPDIPIRTPLLALPDSKPQQYLNFAPSDRKKDAAQNTIPFLDIQSVESNPPVPIAGAGIFHKGRPASGGYVAMRLITYDFSKHLQVDLPPSTDTVIDTPNEIRVV
;
A
#
# COMPACT_ATOMS: atom_id res chain seq x y z
N MET A 1 5.90 -27.19 -87.43
CA MET A 1 4.57 -27.03 -86.78
C MET A 1 4.75 -26.60 -85.33
N LYS A 2 4.17 -25.43 -84.97
CA LYS A 2 3.70 -24.92 -83.64
C LYS A 2 4.58 -25.14 -82.38
N LYS A 3 5.31 -24.13 -81.84
CA LYS A 3 4.94 -22.99 -80.94
C LYS A 3 4.31 -23.34 -79.58
N LEU A 4 5.01 -23.03 -78.47
CA LEU A 4 4.61 -22.19 -77.29
C LEU A 4 5.69 -22.34 -76.17
N SER A 5 6.56 -21.35 -75.92
CA SER A 5 6.45 -20.22 -74.97
C SER A 5 6.31 -20.59 -73.48
N ILE A 6 7.40 -20.46 -72.72
CA ILE A 6 7.36 -20.05 -71.29
C ILE A 6 8.44 -19.00 -71.07
N ARG A 7 8.01 -17.82 -70.62
CA ARG A 7 8.84 -16.65 -70.28
C ARG A 7 9.52 -16.88 -68.93
N VAL A 8 10.83 -16.60 -68.85
CA VAL A 8 11.54 -16.43 -67.59
C VAL A 8 11.26 -15.02 -67.09
N CYS A 9 10.49 -14.91 -65.99
CA CYS A 9 10.28 -13.67 -65.26
C CYS A 9 11.12 -13.73 -63.98
N LEU A 10 12.27 -13.07 -63.95
CA LEU A 10 12.97 -12.76 -62.70
C LEU A 10 12.18 -11.68 -61.95
N LEU A 11 11.40 -12.10 -60.95
CA LEU A 11 10.81 -11.21 -59.96
C LEU A 11 11.78 -11.08 -58.77
N PHE A 12 12.47 -9.95 -58.69
CA PHE A 12 13.12 -9.47 -57.48
C PHE A 12 12.05 -9.25 -56.40
N LEU A 13 11.95 -10.18 -55.44
CA LEU A 13 11.23 -9.95 -54.19
C LEU A 13 12.13 -9.12 -53.29
N CYS A 14 11.96 -7.79 -53.35
CA CYS A 14 12.35 -6.90 -52.26
C CYS A 14 11.48 -7.25 -51.05
N THR A 15 12.02 -8.06 -50.13
CA THR A 15 11.46 -8.17 -48.78
C THR A 15 11.70 -6.86 -48.05
N ILE A 16 10.70 -5.98 -48.06
CA ILE A 16 10.64 -4.86 -47.12
C ILE A 16 10.44 -5.50 -45.74
N TRP A 17 11.54 -5.68 -45.02
CA TRP A 17 11.51 -5.92 -43.58
C TRP A 17 11.01 -4.63 -42.91
N VAL A 18 9.69 -4.51 -42.81
CA VAL A 18 9.10 -3.58 -41.85
C VAL A 18 9.44 -4.16 -40.49
N ALA A 19 10.45 -3.59 -39.85
CA ALA A 19 10.73 -3.82 -38.44
C ALA A 19 9.54 -3.30 -37.64
N THR A 20 8.52 -4.13 -37.45
CA THR A 20 7.51 -3.92 -36.42
C THR A 20 8.22 -4.10 -35.09
N GLY A 21 8.74 -3.01 -34.54
CA GLY A 21 9.30 -2.99 -33.20
C GLY A 21 8.28 -3.55 -32.21
N ILE A 22 8.70 -4.52 -31.42
CA ILE A 22 7.93 -5.04 -30.29
C ILE A 22 7.58 -3.83 -29.41
N LYS A 23 6.29 -3.48 -29.31
CA LYS A 23 5.84 -2.44 -28.39
C LYS A 23 5.90 -3.03 -26.98
N TYR A 24 6.94 -2.68 -26.22
CA TYR A 24 7.00 -2.98 -24.80
C TYR A 24 6.02 -2.08 -24.03
N ASP A 25 5.36 -2.65 -23.01
CA ASP A 25 4.51 -1.90 -22.08
C ASP A 25 5.40 -1.08 -21.13
N THR A 26 5.70 0.17 -21.49
CA THR A 26 6.55 1.08 -20.71
C THR A 26 5.74 1.99 -19.78
N THR A 27 6.37 2.56 -18.76
CA THR A 27 5.77 3.64 -17.97
C THR A 27 5.51 4.89 -18.82
N LEU A 28 4.66 5.81 -18.33
CA LEU A 28 4.36 7.06 -19.05
C LEU A 28 5.60 7.93 -19.22
N ILE A 29 6.45 8.00 -18.19
CA ILE A 29 7.68 8.79 -18.24
C ILE A 29 8.69 8.19 -19.25
N ASP A 30 8.79 6.86 -19.32
CA ASP A 30 9.62 6.19 -20.32
C ASP A 30 9.04 6.30 -21.74
N GLU A 31 7.71 6.34 -21.90
CA GLU A 31 7.10 6.65 -23.19
C GLU A 31 7.51 8.06 -23.67
N MET A 32 7.50 9.05 -22.77
CA MET A 32 7.93 10.41 -23.11
C MET A 32 9.41 10.47 -23.49
N ARG A 33 10.28 9.72 -22.78
CA ARG A 33 11.69 9.55 -23.14
C ARG A 33 11.83 8.94 -24.55
N ASN A 34 11.11 7.85 -24.85
CA ASN A 34 11.14 7.21 -26.17
C ASN A 34 10.62 8.15 -27.28
N LYS A 35 9.62 8.98 -26.99
CA LYS A 35 9.13 10.01 -27.92
C LYS A 35 10.20 11.06 -28.23
N LEU A 36 10.97 11.51 -27.24
CA LEU A 36 12.08 12.45 -27.43
C LEU A 36 13.14 11.85 -28.37
N LEU A 37 13.58 10.61 -28.12
CA LEU A 37 14.56 9.93 -28.97
C LEU A 37 14.09 9.77 -30.42
N ARG A 38 12.79 9.53 -30.64
CA ARG A 38 12.19 9.45 -31.99
C ARG A 38 12.09 10.83 -32.65
N LEU A 39 11.75 11.86 -31.88
CA LEU A 39 11.73 13.24 -32.35
C LEU A 39 13.11 13.64 -32.87
N GLU A 40 14.18 13.32 -32.14
CA GLU A 40 15.55 13.66 -32.54
C GLU A 40 15.99 13.03 -33.85
N LYS A 41 15.70 11.73 -34.04
CA LYS A 41 15.97 11.02 -35.29
C LYS A 41 15.20 11.64 -36.47
N THR A 42 13.96 12.05 -36.22
CA THR A 42 13.12 12.73 -37.21
C THR A 42 13.70 14.09 -37.58
N LEU A 43 14.02 14.91 -36.57
CA LEU A 43 14.62 16.23 -36.76
C LEU A 43 15.98 16.18 -37.46
N GLU A 44 16.82 15.20 -37.12
CA GLU A 44 18.12 15.03 -37.79
C GLU A 44 17.96 14.76 -39.28
N ARG A 45 17.03 13.85 -39.63
CA ARG A 45 16.73 13.53 -41.02
C ARG A 45 16.17 14.74 -41.76
N ASP A 46 15.20 15.43 -41.19
CA ASP A 46 14.43 16.44 -41.90
C ASP A 46 15.18 17.78 -42.05
N LEU A 47 16.05 18.16 -41.11
CA LEU A 47 16.82 19.41 -41.19
C LEU A 47 18.13 19.29 -41.97
N PHE A 48 18.79 18.13 -41.87
CA PHE A 48 20.19 17.97 -42.26
C PHE A 48 20.45 16.89 -43.34
N HIS A 49 19.46 16.08 -43.75
CA HIS A 49 19.63 15.20 -44.92
C HIS A 49 19.16 15.85 -46.22
N SER A 50 20.03 15.77 -47.24
CA SER A 50 19.97 16.48 -48.53
C SER A 50 18.85 16.07 -49.51
N ARG A 51 17.91 15.19 -49.12
CA ARG A 51 16.86 14.66 -50.01
C ARG A 51 15.46 15.24 -49.77
N LEU A 52 15.28 16.10 -48.77
CA LEU A 52 13.99 16.74 -48.50
C LEU A 52 14.02 18.16 -49.07
N HIS A 53 13.42 18.33 -50.26
CA HIS A 53 13.18 19.62 -50.91
C HIS A 53 12.23 20.55 -50.11
N GLU A 54 11.84 20.16 -48.89
CA GLU A 54 10.79 20.78 -48.07
C GLU A 54 11.16 22.18 -47.56
N PHE A 55 12.45 22.53 -47.53
CA PHE A 55 12.96 23.84 -47.08
C PHE A 55 13.83 24.55 -48.13
N GLU A 56 13.75 24.16 -49.41
CA GLU A 56 14.49 24.85 -50.47
C GLU A 56 14.02 26.32 -50.56
N ASN A 57 14.95 27.25 -50.30
CA ASN A 57 14.78 28.71 -50.25
C ASN A 57 14.08 29.32 -49.02
N ASP A 58 13.75 28.56 -47.97
CA ASP A 58 13.18 29.10 -46.72
C ASP A 58 14.06 28.79 -45.50
N GLY A 59 15.10 29.62 -45.31
CA GLY A 59 16.01 29.52 -44.16
C GLY A 59 15.32 29.78 -42.82
N GLN A 60 14.30 30.65 -42.77
CA GLN A 60 13.50 30.88 -41.56
C GLN A 60 12.60 29.68 -41.24
N GLY A 61 12.09 29.00 -42.26
CA GLY A 61 11.27 27.80 -42.14
C GLY A 61 11.92 26.70 -41.31
N LYS A 62 13.24 26.50 -41.44
CA LYS A 62 14.00 25.50 -40.65
C LYS A 62 13.99 25.79 -39.16
N TYR A 63 14.24 27.04 -38.76
CA TYR A 63 14.21 27.44 -37.35
C TYR A 63 12.81 27.31 -36.76
N VAL A 64 11.80 27.82 -37.48
CA VAL A 64 10.41 27.75 -37.05
C VAL A 64 9.95 26.29 -36.91
N TRP A 65 10.37 25.40 -37.81
CA TRP A 65 10.07 23.97 -37.75
C TRP A 65 10.69 23.30 -36.53
N LEU A 66 11.97 23.56 -36.24
CA LEU A 66 12.65 23.05 -35.05
C LEU A 66 11.95 23.52 -33.76
N ILE A 67 11.64 24.82 -33.66
CA ILE A 67 10.97 25.43 -32.51
C ILE A 67 9.58 24.83 -32.32
N LYS A 68 8.76 24.75 -33.38
CA LYS A 68 7.41 24.16 -33.32
C LYS A 68 7.45 22.69 -32.89
N SER A 69 8.43 21.93 -33.36
CA SER A 69 8.55 20.50 -33.07
C SER A 69 8.86 20.24 -31.59
N PHE A 70 9.85 20.94 -31.04
CA PHE A 70 10.16 20.85 -29.61
C PHE A 70 9.08 21.49 -28.73
N LYS A 71 8.42 22.56 -29.19
CA LYS A 71 7.27 23.12 -28.48
C LYS A 71 6.15 22.09 -28.34
N LYS A 72 5.80 21.42 -29.43
CA LYS A 72 4.77 20.36 -29.44
C LYS A 72 5.11 19.23 -28.47
N PHE A 73 6.37 18.80 -28.43
CA PHE A 73 6.83 17.81 -27.47
C PHE A 73 6.70 18.32 -26.02
N GLY A 74 7.14 19.56 -25.75
CA GLY A 74 7.01 20.20 -24.44
C GLY A 74 5.55 20.33 -23.99
N ASP A 75 4.64 20.73 -24.88
CA ASP A 75 3.20 20.81 -24.59
C ASP A 75 2.61 19.43 -24.23
N GLU A 76 3.11 18.35 -24.84
CA GLU A 76 2.71 16.98 -24.48
C GLU A 76 3.32 16.53 -23.15
N LEU A 77 4.57 16.88 -22.87
CA LEU A 77 5.22 16.59 -21.60
C LEU A 77 4.50 17.29 -20.43
N GLU A 78 4.22 18.58 -20.55
CA GLU A 78 3.55 19.41 -19.52
C GLU A 78 2.10 18.99 -19.27
N ARG A 79 1.39 18.50 -20.30
CA ARG A 79 0.05 17.93 -20.15
C ARG A 79 0.04 16.64 -19.33
N ASN A 80 1.07 15.81 -19.46
CA ASN A 80 1.21 14.55 -18.73
C ASN A 80 1.86 14.74 -17.35
N PHE A 81 2.70 15.76 -17.19
CA PHE A 81 3.44 16.07 -15.98
C PHE A 81 3.35 17.57 -15.67
N SER A 82 2.23 17.97 -15.05
CA SER A 82 1.96 19.37 -14.71
C SER A 82 2.81 19.89 -13.55
N THR A 83 3.35 18.99 -12.73
CA THR A 83 4.25 19.29 -11.60
C THR A 83 5.56 18.53 -11.79
N ASN A 84 6.59 18.93 -11.03
CA ASN A 84 7.86 18.23 -11.02
C ASN A 84 7.84 16.95 -10.16
N GLY A 85 6.73 16.66 -9.48
CA GLY A 85 6.54 15.45 -8.67
C GLY A 85 7.22 15.47 -7.29
N SER A 86 7.91 16.55 -6.92
CA SER A 86 8.64 16.68 -5.65
C SER A 86 7.72 16.66 -4.43
N GLU A 87 6.45 17.04 -4.59
CA GLU A 87 5.43 16.96 -3.55
C GLU A 87 5.21 15.53 -3.03
N ASN A 88 5.53 14.52 -3.83
CA ASN A 88 5.39 13.11 -3.46
C ASN A 88 6.65 12.55 -2.79
N LEU A 89 7.69 13.37 -2.58
CA LEU A 89 9.00 12.97 -2.07
C LEU A 89 9.32 13.56 -0.69
N ASN A 90 8.32 14.03 0.05
CA ASN A 90 8.50 14.67 1.36
C ASN A 90 9.20 13.76 2.38
N ALA A 91 9.02 12.44 2.30
CA ALA A 91 9.73 11.45 3.11
C ALA A 91 11.26 11.53 2.97
N LEU A 92 11.75 12.11 1.88
CA LEU A 92 13.18 12.27 1.59
C LEU A 92 13.74 13.62 2.07
N ASN A 93 12.92 14.55 2.56
CA ASN A 93 13.37 15.88 3.00
C ASN A 93 14.51 15.87 4.04
N PRO A 94 14.57 14.91 4.99
CA PRO A 94 15.70 14.81 5.92
C PRO A 94 17.02 14.38 5.28
N ILE A 95 16.98 13.84 4.05
CA ILE A 95 18.15 13.26 3.38
C ILE A 95 18.94 14.36 2.68
N TRP A 96 20.16 14.61 3.15
CA TRP A 96 21.06 15.61 2.54
C TRP A 96 21.36 15.31 1.06
N LEU A 97 21.50 14.02 0.71
CA LEU A 97 21.70 13.59 -0.68
C LEU A 97 20.49 13.94 -1.58
N TRP A 98 19.27 13.83 -1.04
CA TRP A 98 18.07 14.29 -1.75
C TRP A 98 18.06 15.80 -1.89
N ALA A 99 18.38 16.57 -0.85
CA ALA A 99 18.42 18.03 -0.92
C ALA A 99 19.41 18.54 -2.01
N ARG A 100 20.58 17.90 -2.14
CA ARG A 100 21.54 18.18 -3.23
C ARG A 100 20.97 17.85 -4.59
N THR A 101 20.35 16.68 -4.73
CA THR A 101 19.69 16.26 -5.98
C THR A 101 18.60 17.25 -6.36
N GLU A 102 17.70 17.58 -5.43
CA GLU A 102 16.59 18.49 -5.64
C GLU A 102 17.04 19.88 -6.09
N ASN A 103 18.16 20.38 -5.57
CA ASN A 103 18.74 21.66 -5.99
C ASN A 103 19.17 21.63 -7.47
N GLU A 104 19.83 20.56 -7.92
CA GLU A 104 20.20 20.40 -9.33
C GLU A 104 18.95 20.28 -10.23
N LEU A 105 17.94 19.52 -9.80
CA LEU A 105 16.68 19.38 -10.52
C LEU A 105 15.95 20.72 -10.68
N LYS A 106 15.94 21.56 -9.62
CA LYS A 106 15.37 22.92 -9.65
C LYS A 106 16.11 23.84 -10.63
N GLY A 107 17.44 23.71 -10.73
CA GLY A 107 18.25 24.44 -11.70
C GLY A 107 17.85 24.11 -13.15
N VAL A 108 17.72 22.80 -13.45
CA VAL A 108 17.27 22.34 -14.79
C VAL A 108 15.85 22.83 -15.09
N ASP A 109 14.93 22.74 -14.13
CA ASP A 109 13.54 23.19 -14.32
C ASP A 109 13.43 24.70 -14.54
N GLY A 110 14.22 25.51 -13.82
CA GLY A 110 14.28 26.96 -14.01
C GLY A 110 14.65 27.35 -15.44
N LEU A 111 15.71 26.74 -15.98
CA LEU A 111 16.13 26.96 -17.37
C LEU A 111 15.11 26.42 -18.38
N TYR A 112 14.51 25.26 -18.09
CA TYR A 112 13.44 24.70 -18.92
C TYR A 112 12.26 25.65 -19.05
N ARG A 113 11.83 26.30 -17.96
CA ARG A 113 10.73 27.27 -18.01
C ARG A 113 11.03 28.46 -18.92
N VAL A 114 12.27 28.99 -18.87
CA VAL A 114 12.70 30.07 -19.78
C VAL A 114 12.69 29.59 -21.23
N PHE A 115 13.26 28.41 -21.48
CA PHE A 115 13.26 27.77 -22.80
C PHE A 115 11.85 27.61 -23.37
N ARG A 116 10.90 27.15 -22.55
CA ARG A 116 9.49 26.95 -22.92
C ARG A 116 8.78 28.27 -23.22
N MET A 117 9.01 29.29 -22.40
CA MET A 117 8.47 30.64 -22.61
C MET A 117 8.93 31.21 -23.96
N MET A 118 10.23 31.13 -24.27
CA MET A 118 10.76 31.59 -25.57
C MET A 118 10.12 30.85 -26.75
N GLN A 119 9.93 29.53 -26.65
CA GLN A 119 9.27 28.77 -27.71
C GLN A 119 7.81 29.19 -27.91
N GLN A 120 7.08 29.46 -26.82
CA GLN A 120 5.69 29.88 -26.87
C GLN A 120 5.56 31.28 -27.49
N GLU A 121 6.35 32.25 -27.02
CA GLU A 121 6.32 33.63 -27.54
C GLU A 121 6.60 33.68 -29.05
N ILE A 122 7.59 32.92 -29.53
CA ILE A 122 7.94 32.86 -30.96
C ILE A 122 6.81 32.20 -31.77
N VAL A 123 6.25 31.08 -31.30
CA VAL A 123 5.23 30.33 -32.08
C VAL A 123 3.87 31.03 -32.08
N ASN A 124 3.53 31.75 -31.01
CA ASN A 124 2.28 32.50 -30.90
C ASN A 124 2.35 33.87 -31.61
N GLY A 125 3.54 34.30 -32.06
CA GLY A 125 3.75 35.60 -32.70
C GLY A 125 3.80 36.77 -31.70
N GLU A 126 4.00 36.48 -30.41
CA GLU A 126 4.15 37.48 -29.34
C GLU A 126 5.57 38.08 -29.32
N ALA A 127 6.55 37.34 -29.84
CA ALA A 127 7.91 37.82 -30.06
C ALA A 127 8.40 37.51 -31.49
N ALA A 128 9.19 38.43 -32.06
CA ALA A 128 9.88 38.17 -33.31
C ALA A 128 10.99 37.12 -33.13
N LEU A 129 11.27 36.35 -34.17
CA LEU A 129 12.36 35.37 -34.18
C LEU A 129 13.72 36.08 -34.18
N ASP A 130 14.31 36.22 -32.99
CA ASP A 130 15.65 36.76 -32.77
C ASP A 130 16.65 35.61 -32.58
N ILE A 131 17.28 35.19 -33.68
CA ILE A 131 18.22 34.07 -33.69
C ILE A 131 19.47 34.34 -32.84
N PRO A 132 20.14 35.50 -32.90
CA PRO A 132 21.28 35.80 -32.04
C PRO A 132 20.94 35.70 -30.54
N LYS A 133 19.84 36.32 -30.09
CA LYS A 133 19.41 36.23 -28.69
C LYS A 133 19.13 34.80 -28.25
N LEU A 134 18.52 34.02 -29.14
CA LEU A 134 18.25 32.60 -28.90
C LEU A 134 19.55 31.80 -28.84
N ALA A 135 20.51 32.06 -29.72
CA ALA A 135 21.82 31.41 -29.70
C ALA A 135 22.60 31.70 -28.41
N ASP A 136 22.62 32.94 -27.92
CA ASP A 136 23.30 33.34 -26.68
C ASP A 136 22.73 32.61 -25.44
N PHE A 137 21.39 32.50 -25.37
CA PHE A 137 20.72 31.75 -24.30
C PHE A 137 21.09 30.26 -24.34
N LEU A 138 21.14 29.67 -25.54
CA LEU A 138 21.46 28.25 -25.72
C LEU A 138 22.93 27.96 -25.46
N ASP A 139 23.84 28.88 -25.80
CA ASP A 139 25.26 28.78 -25.46
C ASP A 139 25.47 28.80 -23.94
N THR A 140 24.74 29.67 -23.23
CA THR A 140 24.71 29.70 -21.76
C THR A 140 24.28 28.34 -21.19
N ILE A 141 23.22 27.73 -21.73
CA ILE A 141 22.72 26.40 -21.31
C ILE A 141 23.76 25.29 -21.54
N LEU A 142 24.61 25.40 -22.55
CA LEU A 142 25.60 24.38 -22.88
C LEU A 142 26.89 24.56 -22.07
N HIS A 143 27.41 25.78 -22.00
CA HIS A 143 28.82 26.03 -21.65
C HIS A 143 29.01 26.85 -20.37
N ASP A 144 28.00 27.58 -19.88
CA ASP A 144 28.17 28.45 -18.72
C ASP A 144 28.63 27.67 -17.48
N ALA A 145 29.47 28.31 -16.67
CA ALA A 145 30.08 27.66 -15.53
C ALA A 145 29.06 27.18 -14.49
N ASN A 146 27.97 27.94 -14.33
CA ASN A 146 26.97 27.78 -13.29
C ASN A 146 25.61 27.32 -13.85
N ALA A 147 25.29 27.66 -15.09
CA ALA A 147 24.01 27.37 -15.75
C ALA A 147 24.06 26.22 -16.77
N SER A 148 25.23 25.58 -16.97
CA SER A 148 25.33 24.44 -17.90
C SER A 148 24.47 23.25 -17.45
N ILE A 149 23.51 22.88 -18.29
CA ILE A 149 22.63 21.73 -18.09
C ILE A 149 23.39 20.43 -18.25
N VAL A 150 24.39 20.39 -19.13
CA VAL A 150 25.26 19.22 -19.31
C VAL A 150 25.94 18.88 -17.97
N ARG A 151 26.45 19.89 -17.26
CA ARG A 151 27.07 19.71 -15.95
C ARG A 151 26.05 19.32 -14.88
N ALA A 152 24.87 19.94 -14.86
CA ALA A 152 23.81 19.61 -13.91
C ALA A 152 23.36 18.14 -14.04
N LEU A 153 23.12 17.66 -15.28
CA LEU A 153 22.79 16.25 -15.53
C LEU A 153 23.92 15.30 -15.15
N GLY A 154 25.18 15.69 -15.39
CA GLY A 154 26.34 14.94 -14.92
C GLY A 154 26.38 14.79 -13.40
N ARG A 155 26.14 15.88 -12.65
CA ARG A 155 26.05 15.85 -11.18
C ARG A 155 24.88 15.00 -10.69
N ILE A 156 23.71 15.11 -11.31
CA ILE A 156 22.55 14.25 -10.98
C ILE A 156 22.89 12.77 -11.16
N SER A 157 23.59 12.42 -12.25
CA SER A 157 24.03 11.05 -12.50
C SER A 157 25.01 10.54 -11.44
N ASP A 158 25.96 11.38 -11.04
CA ASP A 158 26.94 11.06 -9.99
C ASP A 158 26.25 10.79 -8.64
N LEU A 159 25.26 11.63 -8.28
CA LEU A 159 24.44 11.44 -7.08
C LEU A 159 23.65 10.13 -7.12
N ILE A 160 23.12 9.75 -8.29
CA ILE A 160 22.39 8.49 -8.47
C ILE A 160 23.30 7.28 -8.34
N VAL A 161 24.40 7.27 -9.08
CA VAL A 161 25.22 6.07 -9.31
C VAL A 161 26.29 5.92 -8.23
N ASN A 162 27.10 6.96 -8.03
CA ASN A 162 28.26 6.92 -7.14
C ASN A 162 27.84 7.15 -5.69
N GLU A 163 26.96 8.12 -5.44
CA GLU A 163 26.42 8.37 -4.08
C GLU A 163 25.19 7.49 -3.75
N LYS A 164 24.73 6.66 -4.69
CA LYS A 164 23.68 5.63 -4.51
C LYS A 164 22.33 6.17 -4.01
N LEU A 165 21.86 7.30 -4.57
CA LEU A 165 20.62 7.98 -4.17
C LEU A 165 19.43 7.06 -3.86
N PHE A 166 19.09 6.12 -4.75
CA PHE A 166 17.93 5.24 -4.57
C PHE A 166 18.08 4.29 -3.36
N VAL A 167 19.29 3.81 -3.09
CA VAL A 167 19.56 2.95 -1.93
C VAL A 167 19.45 3.75 -0.64
N SER A 168 20.01 4.96 -0.61
CA SER A 168 19.89 5.87 0.55
C SER A 168 18.44 6.28 0.81
N ALA A 169 17.68 6.58 -0.25
CA ALA A 169 16.25 6.90 -0.16
C ALA A 169 15.45 5.75 0.45
N TYR A 170 15.69 4.52 -0.02
CA TYR A 170 15.08 3.31 0.54
C TYR A 170 15.43 3.12 2.03
N GLN A 171 16.71 3.20 2.39
CA GLN A 171 17.18 2.92 3.74
C GLN A 171 16.62 3.91 4.76
N GLU A 172 16.60 5.21 4.44
CA GLU A 172 16.14 6.23 5.37
C GLU A 172 14.61 6.19 5.53
N ALA A 173 13.88 6.12 4.41
CA ALA A 173 12.42 6.14 4.43
C ALA A 173 11.81 4.89 5.10
N ALA A 174 12.55 3.78 5.16
CA ALA A 174 12.05 2.53 5.73
C ALA A 174 11.65 2.65 7.21
N SER A 175 12.28 3.56 7.95
CA SER A 175 11.97 3.78 9.37
C SER A 175 10.64 4.53 9.61
N GLN A 176 10.14 5.27 8.61
CA GLN A 176 8.97 6.16 8.76
C GLN A 176 7.82 5.84 7.80
N ILE A 177 7.96 4.82 6.95
CA ILE A 177 7.04 4.59 5.83
C ILE A 177 5.58 4.42 6.24
N CYS A 178 5.27 3.92 7.44
CA CYS A 178 3.87 3.76 7.86
C CYS A 178 3.14 5.09 8.17
N ASN A 179 3.86 6.21 8.27
CA ASN A 179 3.27 7.55 8.38
C ASN A 179 2.96 8.12 7.00
N GLU A 180 3.69 7.65 5.99
CA GLU A 180 3.51 8.02 4.60
C GLU A 180 2.29 7.30 4.02
N ASN A 181 1.67 7.95 3.05
CA ASN A 181 0.61 7.35 2.25
C ASN A 181 1.21 6.68 1.00
N GLN A 182 2.42 6.13 1.08
CA GLN A 182 3.10 5.48 -0.05
C GLN A 182 3.83 4.24 0.44
N SER A 183 3.90 3.20 -0.40
CA SER A 183 4.84 2.11 -0.15
C SER A 183 6.28 2.56 -0.45
N LEU A 184 7.29 1.88 0.09
CA LEU A 184 8.69 2.22 -0.22
C LEU A 184 8.97 2.06 -1.72
N GLN A 185 8.41 1.02 -2.35
CA GLN A 185 8.57 0.83 -3.78
C GLN A 185 7.91 1.96 -4.60
N GLN A 186 6.74 2.45 -4.17
CA GLN A 186 6.07 3.60 -4.78
C GLN A 186 6.91 4.89 -4.63
N LEU A 187 7.50 5.12 -3.45
CA LEU A 187 8.39 6.28 -3.22
C LEU A 187 9.59 6.26 -4.18
N LEU A 188 10.22 5.10 -4.38
CA LEU A 188 11.34 4.95 -5.33
C LEU A 188 10.90 5.18 -6.78
N TYR A 189 9.72 4.72 -7.16
CA TYR A 189 9.15 4.97 -8.49
C TYR A 189 8.87 6.47 -8.72
N ASN A 190 8.34 7.17 -7.71
CA ASN A 190 8.12 8.62 -7.76
C ASN A 190 9.44 9.39 -7.87
N LEU A 191 10.47 8.95 -7.15
CA LEU A 191 11.81 9.53 -7.22
C LEU A 191 12.41 9.34 -8.63
N TYR A 192 12.28 8.14 -9.19
CA TYR A 192 12.72 7.84 -10.54
C TYR A 192 12.01 8.70 -11.59
N THR A 193 10.69 8.85 -11.47
CA THR A 193 9.88 9.67 -12.37
C THR A 193 10.33 11.13 -12.32
N THR A 194 10.58 11.66 -11.12
CA THR A 194 11.03 13.04 -10.89
C THR A 194 12.40 13.30 -11.50
N VAL A 195 13.38 12.42 -11.26
CA VAL A 195 14.73 12.59 -11.83
C VAL A 195 14.70 12.43 -13.36
N THR A 196 13.97 11.42 -13.86
CA THR A 196 13.83 11.20 -15.30
C THR A 196 13.17 12.38 -15.99
N LEU A 197 12.14 13.00 -15.40
CA LEU A 197 11.49 14.17 -15.96
C LEU A 197 12.49 15.32 -16.17
N SER A 198 13.33 15.61 -15.17
CA SER A 198 14.40 16.60 -15.31
C SER A 198 15.44 16.18 -16.35
N GLU A 199 15.75 14.89 -16.46
CA GLU A 199 16.66 14.38 -17.50
C GLU A 199 16.09 14.59 -18.91
N ILE A 200 14.80 14.33 -19.12
CA ILE A 200 14.09 14.58 -20.40
C ILE A 200 14.11 16.08 -20.72
N LYS A 201 13.78 16.94 -19.74
CA LYS A 201 13.83 18.40 -19.90
C LYS A 201 15.22 18.88 -20.29
N GLY A 202 16.24 18.42 -19.55
CA GLY A 202 17.63 18.78 -19.77
C GLY A 202 18.15 18.33 -21.14
N TYR A 203 17.95 17.05 -21.48
CA TYR A 203 18.39 16.49 -22.75
C TYR A 203 17.68 17.16 -23.94
N SER A 204 16.37 17.42 -23.82
CA SER A 204 15.61 18.16 -24.82
C SER A 204 16.18 19.55 -25.09
N MET A 205 16.61 20.28 -24.07
CA MET A 205 17.23 21.60 -24.24
C MET A 205 18.57 21.48 -24.93
N ILE A 206 19.44 20.55 -24.51
CA ILE A 206 20.78 20.38 -25.09
C ILE A 206 20.70 20.04 -26.59
N GLN A 207 19.82 19.10 -26.96
CA GLN A 207 19.69 18.67 -28.36
C GLN A 207 19.04 19.75 -29.23
N PHE A 208 18.10 20.52 -28.69
CA PHE A 208 17.62 21.72 -29.35
C PHE A 208 18.75 22.74 -29.56
N SER A 209 19.57 23.01 -28.53
CA SER A 209 20.68 23.96 -28.58
C SER A 209 21.65 23.63 -29.73
N TYR A 210 22.17 22.41 -29.78
CA TYR A 210 23.13 22.04 -30.83
C TYR A 210 22.51 22.07 -32.23
N LYS A 211 21.27 21.61 -32.40
CA LYS A 211 20.59 21.65 -33.71
C LYS A 211 20.37 23.09 -34.17
N LEU A 212 19.99 24.00 -33.27
CA LEU A 212 19.82 25.41 -33.61
C LEU A 212 21.15 26.08 -33.95
N LEU A 213 22.19 25.85 -33.13
CA LEU A 213 23.51 26.40 -33.37
C LEU A 213 24.11 25.90 -34.69
N ARG A 214 23.84 24.64 -35.08
CA ARG A 214 24.24 24.09 -36.39
C ARG A 214 23.53 24.77 -37.56
N LEU A 215 22.27 25.16 -37.40
CA LEU A 215 21.55 25.96 -38.39
C LEU A 215 22.10 27.39 -38.47
N TYR A 216 22.42 27.98 -37.31
CA TYR A 216 22.91 29.35 -37.20
C TYR A 216 24.34 29.53 -37.72
N ASN A 217 25.21 28.54 -37.50
CA ASN A 217 26.62 28.53 -37.92
C ASN A 217 26.91 27.34 -38.85
N PRO A 218 26.57 27.41 -40.16
CA PRO A 218 26.75 26.30 -41.09
C PRO A 218 28.21 25.81 -41.24
N GLY A 219 29.19 26.64 -40.87
CA GLY A 219 30.62 26.30 -40.88
C GLY A 219 31.10 25.50 -39.66
N THR A 220 30.28 25.38 -38.61
CA THR A 220 30.60 24.65 -37.38
C THR A 220 29.70 23.42 -37.29
N ASN A 221 30.29 22.24 -37.39
CA ASN A 221 29.51 21.01 -37.36
C ASN A 221 29.43 20.44 -35.94
N PHE A 222 28.33 20.67 -35.23
CA PHE A 222 28.09 20.15 -33.88
C PHE A 222 27.72 18.64 -33.83
N THR A 223 28.05 17.88 -34.88
CA THR A 223 27.63 16.48 -35.00
C THR A 223 28.30 15.58 -33.95
N GLU A 224 29.57 15.82 -33.64
CA GLU A 224 30.30 15.01 -32.65
C GLU A 224 29.80 15.28 -31.23
N GLU A 225 29.52 16.54 -30.89
CA GLU A 225 28.97 16.95 -29.61
C GLU A 225 27.56 16.39 -29.41
N MET A 226 26.70 16.48 -30.42
CA MET A 226 25.37 15.89 -30.38
C MET A 226 25.41 14.38 -30.16
N LYS A 227 26.33 13.68 -30.85
CA LYS A 227 26.54 12.24 -30.70
C LYS A 227 27.05 11.88 -29.31
N THR A 228 28.04 12.63 -28.80
CA THR A 228 28.62 12.44 -27.47
C THR A 228 27.55 12.61 -26.38
N VAL A 229 26.73 13.67 -26.46
CA VAL A 229 25.65 13.89 -25.49
C VAL A 229 24.59 12.79 -25.58
N GLN A 230 24.27 12.32 -26.78
CA GLN A 230 23.37 11.17 -26.95
C GLN A 230 23.93 9.93 -26.24
N GLU A 231 25.18 9.54 -26.51
CA GLU A 231 25.82 8.39 -25.87
C GLU A 231 25.83 8.51 -24.33
N GLN A 232 26.13 9.71 -23.81
CA GLN A 232 26.06 9.99 -22.38
C GLN A 232 24.62 9.87 -21.82
N TYR A 233 23.62 10.36 -22.53
CA TYR A 233 22.21 10.24 -22.13
C TYR A 233 21.75 8.78 -22.07
N GLU A 234 22.11 8.00 -23.09
CA GLU A 234 21.81 6.57 -23.12
C GLU A 234 22.50 5.83 -21.96
N GLN A 235 23.76 6.19 -21.65
CA GLN A 235 24.49 5.61 -20.53
C GLN A 235 23.84 5.94 -19.18
N ARG A 236 23.56 7.23 -18.91
CA ARG A 236 22.88 7.66 -17.67
C ARG A 236 21.52 7.01 -17.49
N THR A 237 20.76 6.86 -18.59
CA THR A 237 19.47 6.17 -18.59
C THR A 237 19.63 4.71 -18.16
N ARG A 238 20.61 3.98 -18.72
CA ARG A 238 20.89 2.57 -18.34
C ARG A 238 21.28 2.46 -16.87
N GLU A 239 22.15 3.33 -16.39
CA GLU A 239 22.63 3.32 -15.01
C GLU A 239 21.51 3.67 -14.02
N THR A 240 20.70 4.68 -14.32
CA THR A 240 19.54 5.08 -13.50
C THR A 240 18.50 3.97 -13.42
N LEU A 241 18.16 3.34 -14.56
CA LEU A 241 17.27 2.17 -14.61
C LEU A 241 17.80 1.01 -13.76
N ARG A 242 19.11 0.74 -13.84
CA ARG A 242 19.74 -0.31 -13.03
C ARG A 242 19.67 0.02 -11.55
N ALA A 243 19.96 1.27 -11.17
CA ALA A 243 19.94 1.72 -9.78
C ALA A 243 18.54 1.61 -9.15
N VAL A 244 17.50 2.13 -9.83
CA VAL A 244 16.13 2.08 -9.31
C VAL A 244 15.61 0.63 -9.25
N LYS A 245 15.82 -0.19 -10.28
CA LYS A 245 15.37 -1.59 -10.27
C LYS A 245 16.03 -2.39 -9.15
N THR A 246 17.32 -2.14 -8.91
CA THR A 246 18.05 -2.77 -7.81
C THR A 246 17.44 -2.38 -6.46
N ALA A 247 17.14 -1.10 -6.24
CA ALA A 247 16.50 -0.65 -5.00
C ALA A 247 15.06 -1.19 -4.84
N MET A 248 14.25 -1.17 -5.91
CA MET A 248 12.87 -1.65 -5.90
C MET A 248 12.74 -3.16 -5.65
N ALA A 249 13.76 -3.95 -6.00
CA ALA A 249 13.77 -5.39 -5.74
C ALA A 249 13.78 -5.73 -4.24
N PHE A 250 14.28 -4.82 -3.39
CA PHE A 250 14.31 -5.01 -1.94
C PHE A 250 13.27 -4.14 -1.20
N ALA A 251 12.65 -3.18 -1.89
CA ALA A 251 11.68 -2.27 -1.28
C ALA A 251 10.30 -2.95 -1.12
N PRO A 252 9.72 -2.98 0.09
CA PRO A 252 8.39 -3.51 0.31
C PRO A 252 7.31 -2.70 -0.42
N ARG A 253 6.30 -3.43 -0.89
CA ARG A 253 5.09 -2.89 -1.54
C ARG A 253 3.93 -2.70 -0.56
N GLN A 254 4.09 -3.16 0.68
CA GLN A 254 3.07 -3.06 1.70
C GLN A 254 2.88 -1.61 2.15
N LEU A 255 1.64 -1.16 2.16
CA LEU A 255 1.18 0.12 2.70
C LEU A 255 0.26 -0.13 3.88
N TRP A 256 0.59 0.43 5.03
CA TRP A 256 -0.15 0.29 6.29
C TRP A 256 0.08 1.52 7.17
N ARG A 257 -0.79 1.74 8.18
CA ARG A 257 -0.74 2.94 9.01
C ARG A 257 -0.01 2.73 10.33
N CYS A 258 0.89 3.65 10.68
CA CYS A 258 1.45 3.72 12.03
C CYS A 258 0.33 3.95 13.06
N ASP A 259 0.65 3.76 14.34
CA ASP A 259 -0.27 4.12 15.42
C ASP A 259 -0.56 5.63 15.42
N ALA A 260 -1.81 5.98 15.66
CA ALA A 260 -2.21 7.36 15.79
C ALA A 260 -1.53 8.00 17.02
N ARG A 261 -1.06 9.24 16.89
CA ARG A 261 -0.46 10.00 18.01
C ARG A 261 -1.36 10.06 19.24
N LEU A 262 -2.67 10.09 19.04
CA LEU A 262 -3.68 10.01 20.08
C LEU A 262 -4.73 8.96 19.69
N HIS A 263 -4.81 7.89 20.46
CA HIS A 263 -5.80 6.85 20.25
C HIS A 263 -7.20 7.34 20.64
N LYS A 264 -8.16 7.22 19.72
CA LYS A 264 -9.56 7.59 19.91
C LYS A 264 -10.44 6.41 19.50
N LEU A 265 -11.25 5.92 20.45
CA LEU A 265 -12.20 4.84 20.20
C LEU A 265 -13.15 5.23 19.06
N ASP A 266 -13.38 4.29 18.15
CA ASP A 266 -14.20 4.38 16.94
C ASP A 266 -13.78 5.47 15.93
N ASN A 267 -12.60 6.08 16.13
CA ASN A 267 -11.95 6.98 15.17
C ASN A 267 -10.60 6.44 14.65
N THR A 268 -9.74 5.93 15.54
CA THR A 268 -8.43 5.38 15.17
C THR A 268 -8.32 3.89 15.47
N TYR A 269 -9.02 3.40 16.49
CA TYR A 269 -9.15 1.98 16.78
C TYR A 269 -10.59 1.68 17.22
N THR A 270 -11.02 0.42 17.13
CA THR A 270 -12.22 -0.07 17.80
C THR A 270 -11.91 -1.35 18.57
N LYS A 271 -12.84 -1.79 19.41
CA LYS A 271 -12.73 -3.01 20.22
C LYS A 271 -14.04 -3.79 20.18
N LEU A 272 -13.93 -5.08 20.43
CA LEU A 272 -15.08 -5.97 20.63
C LEU A 272 -15.52 -5.86 22.09
N THR A 273 -16.57 -5.08 22.37
CA THR A 273 -17.02 -4.85 23.74
C THR A 273 -17.79 -6.05 24.29
N GLN A 274 -17.60 -6.33 25.59
CA GLN A 274 -18.39 -7.30 26.35
C GLN A 274 -18.43 -8.73 25.78
N LEU A 275 -17.49 -9.12 24.90
CA LEU A 275 -17.47 -10.44 24.27
C LEU A 275 -16.83 -11.50 25.17
N PHE A 276 -15.50 -11.42 25.32
CA PHE A 276 -14.74 -12.31 26.20
C PHE A 276 -14.22 -11.51 27.40
N GLN A 277 -14.70 -11.85 28.60
CA GLN A 277 -14.33 -11.15 29.85
C GLN A 277 -14.12 -12.09 31.03
N GLY A 278 -13.24 -11.72 31.96
CA GLY A 278 -13.14 -12.34 33.29
C GLY A 278 -14.46 -12.21 34.05
N TYR A 279 -14.86 -13.30 34.70
CA TYR A 279 -16.16 -13.45 35.35
C TYR A 279 -16.01 -14.26 36.65
N ILE A 280 -16.34 -13.63 37.78
CA ILE A 280 -16.39 -14.30 39.08
C ILE A 280 -17.76 -14.96 39.25
N VAL A 281 -17.79 -16.22 39.65
CA VAL A 281 -19.03 -16.96 39.87
C VAL A 281 -18.82 -18.07 40.89
N ASN A 282 -19.80 -18.30 41.76
CA ASN A 282 -19.71 -19.39 42.72
C ASN A 282 -20.06 -20.72 42.05
N GLU A 283 -19.40 -21.79 42.46
CA GLU A 283 -19.68 -23.15 41.99
C GLU A 283 -21.17 -23.50 42.02
N VAL A 284 -21.89 -23.11 43.07
CA VAL A 284 -23.31 -23.38 43.24
C VAL A 284 -24.17 -22.84 42.09
N ASP A 285 -23.68 -21.83 41.37
CA ASP A 285 -24.39 -21.19 40.26
C ASP A 285 -23.99 -21.77 38.89
N LEU A 286 -23.02 -22.69 38.85
CA LEU A 286 -22.48 -23.30 37.62
C LEU A 286 -23.11 -24.65 37.25
N ASN A 287 -24.04 -25.16 38.06
CA ASN A 287 -24.77 -26.39 37.77
C ASN A 287 -26.27 -26.26 38.09
N SER A 288 -27.10 -27.04 37.40
CA SER A 288 -28.57 -26.98 37.55
C SER A 288 -29.06 -27.53 38.88
N GLU A 289 -28.29 -28.38 39.55
CA GLU A 289 -28.62 -28.95 40.86
C GLU A 289 -28.38 -27.96 42.00
N ALA A 290 -27.72 -26.83 41.69
CA ALA A 290 -27.26 -25.84 42.64
C ALA A 290 -26.47 -26.47 43.79
N THR A 291 -25.47 -27.30 43.48
CA THR A 291 -24.59 -28.00 44.44
C THR A 291 -23.13 -27.54 44.32
N CYS A 292 -22.28 -27.92 45.27
CA CYS A 292 -20.84 -27.66 45.25
C CYS A 292 -20.06 -28.96 45.41
N ARG A 293 -20.38 -29.93 44.54
CA ARG A 293 -19.81 -31.28 44.59
C ARG A 293 -18.47 -31.39 43.91
N GLU A 294 -18.18 -30.46 43.01
CA GLU A 294 -17.01 -30.45 42.16
C GLU A 294 -16.05 -29.37 42.66
N ASN A 295 -15.17 -28.88 41.79
CA ASN A 295 -14.31 -27.74 42.06
C ASN A 295 -14.33 -26.79 40.86
N CYS A 296 -13.72 -25.60 40.98
CA CYS A 296 -13.72 -24.64 39.88
C CYS A 296 -13.13 -25.21 38.56
N ALA A 297 -12.09 -26.03 38.63
CA ALA A 297 -11.42 -26.59 37.45
C ALA A 297 -12.30 -27.58 36.67
N TYR A 298 -13.29 -28.22 37.33
CA TYR A 298 -14.28 -29.06 36.67
C TYR A 298 -15.09 -28.30 35.61
N TYR A 299 -15.35 -27.02 35.85
CA TYR A 299 -16.16 -26.17 34.97
C TYR A 299 -15.32 -25.56 33.84
N GLU A 300 -14.65 -26.41 33.05
CA GLU A 300 -13.93 -25.97 31.84
C GLU A 300 -14.90 -25.40 30.79
N TYR A 301 -16.13 -25.93 30.75
CA TYR A 301 -17.19 -25.50 29.85
C TYR A 301 -18.56 -25.62 30.53
N SER A 302 -19.18 -24.50 30.89
CA SER A 302 -20.46 -24.45 31.61
C SER A 302 -21.29 -23.22 31.24
N LYS A 303 -22.36 -22.98 31.98
CA LYS A 303 -23.24 -21.81 31.91
C LYS A 303 -23.73 -21.43 33.31
N VAL A 304 -24.10 -20.17 33.49
CA VAL A 304 -24.74 -19.72 34.73
C VAL A 304 -26.15 -20.31 34.81
N SER A 305 -26.35 -21.26 35.72
CA SER A 305 -27.59 -22.02 35.91
C SER A 305 -28.57 -21.33 36.86
N GLY A 306 -28.08 -20.52 37.80
CA GLY A 306 -28.91 -19.85 38.78
C GLY A 306 -28.22 -18.65 39.44
N CYS A 307 -28.84 -18.15 40.49
CA CYS A 307 -28.23 -17.19 41.41
C CYS A 307 -28.69 -17.55 42.84
N TYR A 308 -27.90 -18.41 43.48
CA TYR A 308 -28.24 -18.98 44.78
C TYR A 308 -28.37 -17.87 45.83
N LYS A 309 -29.56 -17.80 46.46
CA LYS A 309 -29.92 -16.83 47.50
C LYS A 309 -29.65 -15.36 47.15
N ASN A 310 -29.63 -15.01 45.86
CA ASN A 310 -29.27 -13.65 45.41
C ASN A 310 -27.95 -13.15 46.05
N LEU A 311 -26.93 -14.02 46.14
CA LEU A 311 -25.58 -13.65 46.59
C LEU A 311 -24.90 -12.74 45.55
N PHE A 312 -23.57 -12.80 45.43
CA PHE A 312 -22.80 -11.93 44.55
C PHE A 312 -23.26 -11.95 43.08
N CYS A 313 -23.78 -13.08 42.59
CA CYS A 313 -24.39 -13.21 41.26
C CYS A 313 -25.48 -12.17 40.94
N SER A 314 -26.18 -11.65 41.96
CA SER A 314 -27.22 -10.61 41.80
C SER A 314 -26.65 -9.18 41.74
N GLN A 315 -25.39 -9.01 42.14
CA GLN A 315 -24.70 -7.71 42.26
C GLN A 315 -23.84 -7.39 41.03
N GLN A 316 -23.76 -8.30 40.06
CA GLN A 316 -23.03 -8.15 38.83
C GLN A 316 -23.92 -8.48 37.61
N ARG A 317 -23.48 -8.07 36.42
CA ARG A 317 -24.14 -8.49 35.18
C ARG A 317 -24.05 -10.01 35.05
N LYS A 318 -25.16 -10.70 34.75
CA LYS A 318 -25.12 -12.15 34.45
C LYS A 318 -24.30 -12.42 33.18
N CYS A 319 -23.47 -13.46 33.16
CA CYS A 319 -22.94 -14.01 31.90
C CYS A 319 -24.06 -14.74 31.16
N SER A 320 -24.50 -14.21 30.00
CA SER A 320 -25.68 -14.75 29.29
C SER A 320 -25.34 -15.90 28.32
N GLY A 321 -24.07 -16.04 27.97
CA GLY A 321 -23.57 -17.13 27.13
C GLY A 321 -22.86 -18.23 27.93
N LYS A 322 -21.67 -18.60 27.48
CA LYS A 322 -20.90 -19.71 28.06
C LYS A 322 -19.91 -19.19 29.11
N VAL A 323 -19.75 -19.97 30.16
CA VAL A 323 -18.71 -19.79 31.17
C VAL A 323 -17.62 -20.83 30.92
N LEU A 324 -16.38 -20.40 30.84
CA LEU A 324 -15.28 -21.16 30.26
C LEU A 324 -14.06 -21.08 31.16
N LYS A 325 -13.29 -22.18 31.21
CA LYS A 325 -11.98 -22.26 31.87
C LYS A 325 -11.98 -21.66 33.27
N CYS A 326 -12.89 -22.13 34.11
CA CYS A 326 -12.95 -21.72 35.50
C CYS A 326 -11.75 -22.23 36.30
N GLU A 327 -11.24 -21.39 37.19
CA GLU A 327 -10.11 -21.70 38.06
C GLU A 327 -10.38 -21.19 39.48
N TYR A 328 -9.92 -21.95 40.47
CA TYR A 328 -9.89 -21.52 41.86
C TYR A 328 -8.59 -20.76 42.10
N ILE A 329 -8.69 -19.55 42.65
CA ILE A 329 -7.54 -18.69 42.94
C ILE A 329 -7.35 -18.55 44.45
N ASP A 330 -8.40 -18.17 45.17
CA ASP A 330 -8.42 -18.07 46.63
C ASP A 330 -9.86 -18.10 47.16
N SER A 331 -10.03 -18.34 48.47
CA SER A 331 -11.35 -18.47 49.11
C SER A 331 -12.06 -17.13 49.26
N ASP A 332 -11.29 -16.09 49.60
CA ASP A 332 -11.79 -14.75 49.87
C ASP A 332 -11.23 -13.76 48.86
N MET A 333 -12.08 -12.84 48.39
CA MET A 333 -11.65 -11.76 47.51
C MET A 333 -12.47 -10.49 47.68
N TRP A 334 -11.84 -9.37 47.34
CA TRP A 334 -12.37 -8.03 47.31
C TRP A 334 -12.49 -7.57 45.87
N ILE A 335 -13.73 -7.41 45.41
CA ILE A 335 -14.05 -7.08 44.03
C ILE A 335 -14.43 -5.62 43.95
N CYS A 336 -13.72 -4.87 43.11
CA CYS A 336 -14.18 -3.54 42.71
C CYS A 336 -14.99 -3.63 41.42
N PRO A 337 -16.31 -3.39 41.48
CA PRO A 337 -17.13 -3.32 40.28
C PRO A 337 -16.75 -2.08 39.45
N SER A 338 -17.01 -2.13 38.15
CA SER A 338 -16.62 -1.01 37.30
C SER A 338 -17.31 0.30 37.69
N SER A 339 -16.51 1.36 37.76
CA SER A 339 -16.88 2.70 38.25
C SER A 339 -18.04 3.38 37.51
N SER A 340 -18.26 3.10 36.22
CA SER A 340 -19.37 3.68 35.44
C SER A 340 -20.55 2.71 35.28
N GLN A 341 -21.77 3.24 35.35
CA GLN A 341 -23.01 2.45 35.14
C GLN A 341 -23.16 1.98 33.68
N ASN A 342 -22.50 2.64 32.73
CA ASN A 342 -22.44 2.28 31.31
C ASN A 342 -21.05 1.73 30.90
N SER A 343 -20.29 1.19 31.85
CA SER A 343 -18.98 0.62 31.55
C SER A 343 -19.10 -0.69 30.76
N ASP A 344 -18.20 -0.90 29.81
CA ASP A 344 -18.05 -2.21 29.17
C ASP A 344 -17.45 -3.26 30.12
N ARG A 345 -16.77 -2.83 31.19
CA ARG A 345 -16.07 -3.69 32.14
C ARG A 345 -17.01 -4.18 33.24
N ARG A 346 -16.74 -5.37 33.76
CA ARG A 346 -17.39 -5.91 34.98
C ARG A 346 -16.64 -5.42 36.22
N TYR A 347 -15.30 -5.47 36.16
CA TYR A 347 -14.42 -5.17 37.30
C TYR A 347 -13.33 -4.16 36.92
N ASP A 348 -12.99 -3.27 37.86
CA ASP A 348 -11.80 -2.42 37.71
C ASP A 348 -10.57 -3.14 38.30
N TYR A 349 -10.74 -3.84 39.43
CA TYR A 349 -9.77 -4.80 39.96
C TYR A 349 -10.43 -5.88 40.83
N ILE A 350 -9.68 -6.96 41.11
CA ILE A 350 -9.98 -8.01 42.08
C ILE A 350 -8.74 -8.22 42.94
N GLU A 351 -8.89 -8.23 44.25
CA GLU A 351 -7.81 -8.50 45.22
C GLU A 351 -8.16 -9.77 46.00
N TYR A 352 -7.23 -10.71 46.05
CA TYR A 352 -7.39 -11.99 46.77
C TYR A 352 -6.69 -11.92 48.13
N GLU A 353 -7.12 -12.76 49.07
CA GLU A 353 -6.59 -12.80 50.44
C GLU A 353 -5.08 -13.09 50.50
N ASN A 354 -4.57 -13.95 49.62
CA ASN A 354 -3.14 -14.19 49.45
C ASN A 354 -2.33 -12.99 48.91
N GLY A 355 -2.94 -11.83 48.71
CA GLY A 355 -2.31 -10.60 48.24
C GLY A 355 -2.18 -10.48 46.72
N MET A 356 -2.65 -11.45 45.93
CA MET A 356 -2.69 -11.31 44.48
C MET A 356 -3.73 -10.27 44.05
N ILE A 357 -3.34 -9.41 43.10
CA ILE A 357 -4.21 -8.38 42.54
C ILE A 357 -4.33 -8.58 41.03
N TYR A 358 -5.55 -8.62 40.53
CA TYR A 358 -5.90 -8.62 39.12
C TYR A 358 -6.50 -7.28 38.75
N GLY A 359 -5.98 -6.63 37.70
CA GLY A 359 -6.37 -5.27 37.32
C GLY A 359 -5.62 -4.20 38.12
N GLN A 360 -6.19 -2.99 38.19
CA GLN A 360 -5.48 -1.82 38.76
C GLN A 360 -6.23 -1.26 39.98
N LYS A 361 -5.74 -1.56 41.19
CA LYS A 361 -6.37 -1.17 42.47
C LYS A 361 -6.70 0.33 42.58
N ASN A 362 -5.82 1.19 42.06
CA ASN A 362 -5.93 2.65 42.14
C ASN A 362 -7.03 3.26 41.26
N THR A 363 -7.75 2.45 40.47
CA THR A 363 -8.78 2.93 39.52
C THR A 363 -10.20 2.82 40.06
N CYS A 364 -10.37 2.24 41.25
CA CYS A 364 -11.67 1.99 41.84
C CYS A 364 -12.26 3.21 42.54
N SER A 365 -13.46 3.64 42.12
CA SER A 365 -14.23 4.71 42.78
C SER A 365 -15.52 4.22 43.44
N LYS A 366 -15.87 2.94 43.27
CA LYS A 366 -17.06 2.33 43.87
C LYS A 366 -16.74 1.54 45.14
N PRO A 367 -17.73 1.31 46.01
CA PRO A 367 -17.57 0.42 47.15
C PRO A 367 -17.13 -0.97 46.70
N VAL A 368 -16.11 -1.48 47.39
CA VAL A 368 -15.58 -2.82 47.18
C VAL A 368 -16.54 -3.84 47.78
N THR A 369 -16.82 -4.91 47.04
CA THR A 369 -17.64 -6.03 47.51
C THR A 369 -16.73 -7.16 47.97
N LYS A 370 -16.79 -7.52 49.26
CA LYS A 370 -16.13 -8.74 49.74
C LYS A 370 -17.01 -9.94 49.41
N VAL A 371 -16.40 -11.00 48.87
CA VAL A 371 -17.07 -12.29 48.67
C VAL A 371 -16.24 -13.39 49.29
N ASP A 372 -16.92 -14.26 50.05
CA ASP A 372 -16.30 -15.33 50.83
C ASP A 372 -16.84 -16.68 50.35
N SER A 373 -15.92 -17.62 50.16
CA SER A 373 -16.29 -19.03 49.95
C SER A 373 -16.83 -19.62 51.24
N TRP A 374 -17.75 -20.59 51.15
CA TRP A 374 -18.51 -21.02 52.32
C TRP A 374 -18.79 -22.53 52.31
N TRP A 375 -19.02 -23.09 53.50
CA TRP A 375 -19.33 -24.51 53.67
C TRP A 375 -20.84 -24.77 53.63
N ARG A 376 -21.25 -25.65 52.71
CA ARG A 376 -22.59 -26.24 52.71
C ARG A 376 -22.56 -27.55 53.49
N TRP A 377 -23.14 -27.50 54.68
CA TRP A 377 -23.03 -28.61 55.65
C TRP A 377 -21.55 -28.88 55.97
N LEU A 378 -21.20 -30.08 56.44
CA LEU A 378 -19.83 -30.41 56.87
C LEU A 378 -18.89 -30.88 55.74
N PHE A 379 -19.38 -31.07 54.51
CA PHE A 379 -18.64 -31.82 53.48
C PHE A 379 -18.46 -31.11 52.14
N TRP A 380 -19.21 -30.03 51.85
CA TRP A 380 -19.17 -29.37 50.55
C TRP A 380 -18.72 -27.93 50.71
N HIS A 381 -17.60 -27.56 50.07
CA HIS A 381 -17.09 -26.20 50.10
C HIS A 381 -17.44 -25.49 48.79
N CYS A 382 -18.25 -24.44 48.87
CA CYS A 382 -18.71 -23.68 47.73
C CYS A 382 -17.77 -22.52 47.44
N SER A 383 -16.82 -22.76 46.54
CA SER A 383 -15.81 -21.77 46.17
C SER A 383 -16.29 -20.78 45.11
N TYR A 384 -15.79 -19.55 45.18
CA TYR A 384 -15.85 -18.61 44.06
C TYR A 384 -14.75 -18.91 43.05
N CYS A 385 -15.12 -18.97 41.78
CA CYS A 385 -14.26 -19.29 40.65
C CYS A 385 -14.01 -18.04 39.81
N PHE A 386 -12.78 -17.89 39.32
CA PHE A 386 -12.48 -16.96 38.22
C PHE A 386 -12.60 -17.72 36.90
N CYS A 387 -13.52 -17.29 36.04
CA CYS A 387 -13.78 -17.89 34.74
C CYS A 387 -13.71 -16.85 33.63
N TYR A 388 -13.82 -17.29 32.37
CA TYR A 388 -14.10 -16.42 31.25
C TYR A 388 -15.57 -16.53 30.82
N CYS A 389 -16.19 -15.40 30.56
CA CYS A 389 -17.52 -15.31 29.97
C CYS A 389 -17.38 -15.05 28.47
N ASP A 390 -17.84 -15.98 27.65
CA ASP A 390 -18.28 -15.70 26.28
C ASP A 390 -19.73 -15.22 26.41
N ASP A 391 -19.89 -13.90 26.59
CA ASP A 391 -21.21 -13.30 26.81
C ASP A 391 -22.10 -13.52 25.57
N ASN A 392 -23.36 -13.13 25.55
CA ASN A 392 -24.17 -13.02 24.32
C ASN A 392 -25.28 -11.98 24.44
N THR A 393 -25.09 -11.02 25.34
CA THR A 393 -26.00 -9.88 25.52
C THR A 393 -26.02 -8.98 24.29
N MET A 394 -27.08 -8.16 24.18
CA MET A 394 -27.28 -7.18 23.11
C MET A 394 -26.18 -6.11 23.02
N ASN A 395 -25.41 -5.91 24.09
CA ASN A 395 -24.30 -4.95 24.16
C ASN A 395 -22.95 -5.57 23.79
N SER A 396 -22.92 -6.83 23.39
CA SER A 396 -21.67 -7.48 23.02
C SER A 396 -21.41 -7.41 21.52
N ASP A 397 -20.33 -6.71 21.17
CA ASP A 397 -19.83 -6.68 19.81
C ASP A 397 -19.16 -8.02 19.46
N ARG A 398 -19.74 -8.73 18.49
CA ARG A 398 -19.26 -10.07 18.11
C ARG A 398 -19.46 -10.37 16.64
N TYR A 399 -19.80 -9.37 15.83
CA TYR A 399 -20.24 -9.59 14.46
C TYR A 399 -19.21 -9.06 13.47
N PHE A 400 -18.89 -9.87 12.45
CA PHE A 400 -18.09 -9.47 11.31
C PHE A 400 -18.91 -9.66 10.04
N SER A 401 -18.95 -8.66 9.17
CA SER A 401 -19.63 -8.76 7.88
C SER A 401 -18.90 -9.76 6.96
N LEU A 402 -19.65 -10.68 6.36
CA LEU A 402 -19.20 -11.59 5.30
C LEU A 402 -19.60 -11.09 3.90
N ARG A 403 -20.40 -10.01 3.82
CA ARG A 403 -20.77 -9.39 2.55
C ARG A 403 -19.55 -8.85 1.82
N LYS A 404 -19.55 -9.06 0.50
CA LYS A 404 -18.52 -8.54 -0.41
C LYS A 404 -18.63 -7.04 -0.58
N VAL A 405 -17.48 -6.39 -0.72
CA VAL A 405 -17.36 -4.99 -1.15
C VAL A 405 -16.54 -4.97 -2.43
N GLU A 406 -17.09 -4.40 -3.50
CA GLU A 406 -16.49 -4.39 -4.84
C GLU A 406 -16.44 -2.95 -5.38
N SER A 407 -15.37 -2.60 -6.10
CA SER A 407 -15.28 -1.34 -6.84
C SER A 407 -16.26 -1.35 -8.02
N ASP A 408 -16.58 -0.17 -8.54
CA ASP A 408 -17.39 -0.03 -9.76
C ASP A 408 -16.60 -0.45 -11.02
N ILE A 409 -16.47 -1.77 -11.19
CA ILE A 409 -15.76 -2.38 -12.31
C ILE A 409 -16.40 -2.08 -13.67
N ALA A 410 -17.70 -1.77 -13.71
CA ALA A 410 -18.40 -1.41 -14.95
C ALA A 410 -17.91 -0.05 -15.48
N ASN A 411 -17.54 0.85 -14.58
CA ASN A 411 -16.95 2.16 -14.89
C ASN A 411 -15.42 2.17 -14.74
N ASN A 412 -14.76 1.03 -14.98
CA ASN A 412 -13.30 0.90 -14.98
C ASN A 412 -12.63 1.34 -13.67
N LYS A 413 -13.32 1.20 -12.53
CA LYS A 413 -12.77 1.57 -11.22
C LYS A 413 -12.13 0.40 -10.50
N VAL A 414 -11.02 0.68 -9.83
CA VAL A 414 -10.26 -0.27 -9.00
C VAL A 414 -10.21 0.20 -7.56
N VAL A 415 -9.83 -0.70 -6.64
CA VAL A 415 -9.62 -0.34 -5.23
C VAL A 415 -8.33 0.48 -5.08
N THR A 416 -8.40 1.60 -4.37
CA THR A 416 -7.26 2.49 -4.06
C THR A 416 -7.00 2.65 -2.57
N GLY A 417 -7.94 2.21 -1.73
CA GLY A 417 -7.91 2.37 -0.29
C GLY A 417 -8.80 1.35 0.42
N ILE A 418 -8.46 0.99 1.66
CA ILE A 418 -9.24 0.08 2.52
C ILE A 418 -9.25 0.54 3.97
N ARG A 419 -10.30 0.18 4.71
CA ARG A 419 -10.36 0.31 6.18
C ARG A 419 -11.44 -0.57 6.79
N PHE A 420 -11.35 -0.80 8.09
CA PHE A 420 -12.46 -1.31 8.87
C PHE A 420 -13.37 -0.17 9.35
N ARG A 421 -14.66 -0.49 9.52
CA ARG A 421 -15.64 0.38 10.19
C ARG A 421 -16.58 -0.47 11.04
N LYS A 422 -16.87 -0.01 12.24
CA LYS A 422 -17.88 -0.63 13.11
C LYS A 422 -19.19 0.14 12.95
N VAL A 423 -20.21 -0.52 12.41
CA VAL A 423 -21.55 0.05 12.21
C VAL A 423 -22.57 -0.98 12.68
N ASN A 424 -23.58 -0.56 13.43
CA ASN A 424 -24.59 -1.47 14.01
C ASN A 424 -24.00 -2.67 14.78
N GLN A 425 -22.88 -2.47 15.49
CA GLN A 425 -22.10 -3.51 16.20
C GLN A 425 -21.45 -4.58 15.29
N ILE A 426 -21.42 -4.34 13.98
CA ILE A 426 -20.81 -5.22 12.99
C ILE A 426 -19.52 -4.57 12.47
N ILE A 427 -18.44 -5.34 12.39
CA ILE A 427 -17.21 -4.93 11.72
C ILE A 427 -17.36 -5.14 10.22
N HIS A 428 -17.35 -4.04 9.46
CA HIS A 428 -17.40 -4.00 8.01
C HIS A 428 -16.04 -3.66 7.43
N MET A 429 -15.74 -4.24 6.27
CA MET A 429 -14.72 -3.68 5.37
C MET A 429 -15.33 -2.54 4.56
N GLN A 430 -14.56 -1.49 4.32
CA GLN A 430 -14.92 -0.40 3.43
C GLN A 430 -13.76 -0.15 2.47
N ILE A 431 -14.09 0.15 1.20
CA ILE A 431 -13.10 0.42 0.15
C ILE A 431 -13.22 1.85 -0.36
N GLN A 432 -12.10 2.38 -0.82
CA GLN A 432 -12.01 3.53 -1.69
C GLN A 432 -11.80 3.04 -3.12
N GLU A 433 -12.46 3.69 -4.08
CA GLU A 433 -12.36 3.37 -5.51
C GLU A 433 -11.91 4.60 -6.32
N GLY A 434 -11.22 4.37 -7.43
CA GLY A 434 -10.86 5.38 -8.43
C GLY A 434 -10.79 4.77 -9.83
N GLU A 435 -11.02 5.58 -10.86
CA GLU A 435 -10.94 5.15 -12.26
C GLU A 435 -9.48 4.88 -12.66
N LEU A 436 -9.25 3.71 -13.25
CA LEU A 436 -7.96 3.33 -13.81
C LEU A 436 -7.71 4.07 -15.13
N LEU A 437 -6.53 4.67 -15.24
CA LEU A 437 -6.05 5.37 -16.41
C LEU A 437 -4.89 4.60 -17.07
N PRO A 438 -4.55 4.94 -18.33
CA PRO A 438 -3.40 4.36 -19.02
C PRO A 438 -2.14 4.31 -18.17
N ARG A 439 -1.38 3.23 -18.31
CA ARG A 439 -0.07 3.01 -17.67
C ARG A 439 -0.08 3.05 -16.15
N GLY A 440 -1.19 2.62 -15.56
CA GLY A 440 -1.31 2.45 -14.11
C GLY A 440 -1.46 3.76 -13.35
N TYR A 441 -1.96 4.83 -13.98
CA TYR A 441 -2.40 6.01 -13.26
C TYR A 441 -3.83 5.81 -12.73
N ILE A 442 -4.20 6.60 -11.72
CA ILE A 442 -5.57 6.67 -11.21
C ILE A 442 -6.05 8.10 -11.38
N ASP A 443 -7.28 8.28 -11.87
CA ASP A 443 -7.89 9.60 -11.93
C ASP A 443 -8.25 10.07 -10.51
N GLN A 444 -7.44 10.97 -9.96
CA GLN A 444 -7.60 11.52 -8.63
C GLN A 444 -8.96 12.20 -8.41
N SER A 445 -9.58 12.76 -9.45
CA SER A 445 -10.89 13.41 -9.35
C SER A 445 -12.04 12.43 -9.09
N THR A 446 -11.84 11.15 -9.42
CA THR A 446 -12.83 10.08 -9.26
C THR A 446 -12.69 9.31 -7.96
N VAL A 447 -11.61 9.56 -7.20
CA VAL A 447 -11.27 8.84 -5.98
C VAL A 447 -12.26 9.16 -4.87
N ARG A 448 -12.94 8.13 -4.36
CA ARG A 448 -13.93 8.29 -3.28
C ARG A 448 -14.10 7.02 -2.47
N TRP A 449 -14.45 7.19 -1.19
CA TRP A 449 -14.87 6.08 -0.33
C TRP A 449 -16.28 5.62 -0.72
N LYS A 450 -16.46 4.33 -0.98
CA LYS A 450 -17.80 3.77 -1.18
C LYS A 450 -18.57 3.75 0.14
N PRO A 451 -19.87 4.11 0.16
CA PRO A 451 -20.67 3.98 1.38
C PRO A 451 -20.76 2.52 1.80
N ILE A 452 -20.91 2.28 3.10
CA ILE A 452 -21.13 0.94 3.64
C ILE A 452 -22.59 0.58 3.39
N GLU A 453 -22.83 -0.61 2.87
CA GLU A 453 -24.17 -1.20 2.84
C GLU A 453 -24.52 -1.68 4.25
N GLU A 454 -25.06 -0.77 5.05
CA GLU A 454 -25.41 -1.04 6.44
C GLU A 454 -26.54 -2.07 6.53
N PHE A 455 -26.44 -2.95 7.53
CA PHE A 455 -27.49 -3.89 7.88
C PHE A 455 -27.48 -4.17 9.38
N SER A 456 -28.56 -4.75 9.88
CA SER A 456 -28.66 -5.23 11.26
C SER A 456 -28.73 -6.75 11.27
N VAL A 457 -28.16 -7.38 12.29
CA VAL A 457 -28.28 -8.83 12.53
C VAL A 457 -29.72 -9.26 12.82
N LEU A 458 -30.62 -8.32 13.11
CA LEU A 458 -32.04 -8.55 13.35
C LEU A 458 -32.91 -8.41 12.08
N ASP A 459 -32.33 -8.01 10.95
CA ASP A 459 -33.07 -7.84 9.70
C ASP A 459 -33.55 -9.19 9.15
N ARG A 460 -34.78 -9.23 8.63
CA ARG A 460 -35.45 -10.48 8.21
C ARG A 460 -34.68 -11.32 7.19
N ASN A 461 -33.88 -10.67 6.33
CA ASN A 461 -33.15 -11.31 5.24
C ASN A 461 -31.64 -11.44 5.51
N VAL A 462 -31.21 -11.23 6.76
CA VAL A 462 -29.81 -11.31 7.17
C VAL A 462 -29.57 -12.60 7.94
N LYS A 463 -28.56 -13.38 7.55
CA LYS A 463 -28.30 -14.70 8.14
C LYS A 463 -26.84 -14.86 8.60
N ASN A 464 -26.68 -15.42 9.80
CA ASN A 464 -25.38 -15.81 10.33
C ASN A 464 -24.73 -16.91 9.44
N GLY A 465 -23.44 -16.79 9.17
CA GLY A 465 -22.68 -17.64 8.26
C GLY A 465 -22.86 -17.32 6.77
N ILE A 466 -23.75 -16.38 6.41
CA ILE A 466 -23.97 -15.94 5.03
C ILE A 466 -23.66 -14.45 4.89
N ASP A 467 -24.35 -13.60 5.66
CA ASP A 467 -24.18 -12.14 5.62
C ASP A 467 -23.18 -11.64 6.66
N TYR A 468 -23.12 -12.32 7.80
CA TYR A 468 -22.24 -11.98 8.92
C TYR A 468 -21.80 -13.25 9.65
N HIS A 469 -20.67 -13.17 10.35
CA HIS A 469 -20.19 -14.19 11.28
C HIS A 469 -20.38 -13.71 12.70
N THR A 470 -20.83 -14.61 13.58
CA THR A 470 -20.92 -14.38 15.03
C THR A 470 -19.75 -15.06 15.72
N LEU A 471 -18.88 -14.27 16.34
CA LEU A 471 -17.81 -14.80 17.19
C LEU A 471 -18.40 -15.53 18.39
N SER A 472 -17.82 -16.69 18.68
CA SER A 472 -18.00 -17.48 19.90
C SER A 472 -16.64 -18.03 20.29
N TRP A 473 -16.50 -18.57 21.49
CA TRP A 473 -15.23 -19.15 21.93
C TRP A 473 -14.65 -20.14 20.91
N GLU A 474 -15.47 -20.99 20.30
CA GLU A 474 -14.99 -21.99 19.34
C GLU A 474 -14.72 -21.41 17.94
N LYS A 475 -15.25 -20.23 17.62
CA LYS A 475 -15.19 -19.61 16.29
C LYS A 475 -14.68 -18.16 16.37
N ARG A 476 -13.54 -17.98 17.03
CA ARG A 476 -12.92 -16.68 17.32
C ARG A 476 -11.61 -16.41 16.58
N GLY A 477 -11.26 -17.27 15.63
CA GLY A 477 -10.00 -17.15 14.94
C GLY A 477 -10.06 -16.17 13.76
N LEU A 478 -8.91 -15.60 13.43
CA LEU A 478 -8.70 -14.74 12.28
C LEU A 478 -7.36 -15.13 11.62
N ASP A 479 -7.43 -15.49 10.35
CA ASP A 479 -6.25 -15.75 9.53
C ASP A 479 -5.54 -14.45 9.16
N LEU A 480 -4.21 -14.46 9.29
CA LEU A 480 -3.34 -13.33 9.00
C LEU A 480 -2.60 -13.61 7.70
N ASP A 481 -3.07 -12.99 6.61
CA ASP A 481 -2.59 -13.23 5.25
C ASP A 481 -2.41 -11.94 4.47
N ASP A 482 -1.42 -11.96 3.58
CA ASP A 482 -1.35 -11.06 2.43
C ASP A 482 -1.77 -11.84 1.18
N LEU A 483 -2.68 -11.27 0.41
CA LEU A 483 -3.19 -11.86 -0.81
C LEU A 483 -2.80 -11.00 -2.01
N VAL A 484 -2.00 -11.57 -2.89
CA VAL A 484 -1.55 -11.01 -4.16
C VAL A 484 -1.69 -12.11 -5.20
N HIS A 485 -2.05 -11.75 -6.42
CA HIS A 485 -2.11 -12.71 -7.52
C HIS A 485 -0.71 -12.99 -8.07
N ASP A 486 -0.42 -14.23 -8.47
CA ASP A 486 0.92 -14.63 -8.95
C ASP A 486 1.34 -13.93 -10.25
N ASN A 487 0.35 -13.57 -11.08
CA ASN A 487 0.56 -12.71 -12.24
C ASN A 487 0.24 -11.26 -11.90
N ASP A 488 1.13 -10.35 -12.31
CA ASP A 488 1.01 -8.90 -12.09
C ASP A 488 -0.08 -8.25 -12.94
N ASP A 489 -0.62 -8.89 -13.98
CA ASP A 489 -1.68 -8.31 -14.82
C ASP A 489 -3.06 -8.24 -14.14
N TYR A 490 -3.12 -8.30 -12.81
CA TYR A 490 -4.35 -8.29 -12.01
C TYR A 490 -4.33 -7.20 -10.94
N LEU A 491 -5.47 -6.53 -10.79
CA LEU A 491 -5.68 -5.50 -9.78
C LEU A 491 -6.80 -5.86 -8.81
N LEU A 492 -6.69 -5.34 -7.60
CA LEU A 492 -7.68 -5.48 -6.56
C LEU A 492 -8.95 -4.70 -6.93
N THR A 493 -10.09 -5.39 -6.90
CA THR A 493 -11.41 -4.84 -7.24
C THR A 493 -12.48 -5.21 -6.21
N GLY A 494 -12.14 -5.99 -5.19
CA GLY A 494 -13.07 -6.27 -4.11
C GLY A 494 -12.47 -7.10 -2.99
N LEU A 495 -13.15 -7.13 -1.85
CA LEU A 495 -12.75 -7.86 -0.65
C LEU A 495 -13.99 -8.44 0.04
N ARG A 496 -13.79 -9.54 0.76
CA ARG A 496 -14.76 -10.04 1.75
C ARG A 496 -14.07 -10.88 2.81
N PHE A 497 -14.75 -11.08 3.93
CA PHE A 497 -14.47 -12.24 4.78
C PHE A 497 -15.30 -13.43 4.34
N ARG A 498 -14.74 -14.62 4.52
CA ARG A 498 -15.47 -15.89 4.56
C ARG A 498 -15.01 -16.69 5.77
N MET A 499 -15.70 -17.78 6.06
CA MET A 499 -15.30 -18.71 7.12
C MET A 499 -14.53 -19.90 6.55
N VAL A 500 -13.37 -20.21 7.13
CA VAL A 500 -12.62 -21.46 6.91
C VAL A 500 -12.47 -22.15 8.26
N GLY A 501 -13.30 -23.18 8.48
CA GLY A 501 -13.42 -23.80 9.80
C GLY A 501 -13.85 -22.78 10.87
N PRO A 502 -13.11 -22.63 11.98
CA PRO A 502 -13.44 -21.69 13.06
C PRO A 502 -12.90 -20.26 12.85
N ARG A 503 -12.39 -19.93 11.66
CA ARG A 503 -11.60 -18.72 11.42
C ARG A 503 -12.20 -17.85 10.33
N LEU A 504 -12.19 -16.55 10.57
CA LEU A 504 -12.36 -15.53 9.53
C LEU A 504 -11.15 -15.57 8.61
N ASN A 505 -11.40 -15.67 7.32
CA ASN A 505 -10.39 -15.75 6.27
C ASN A 505 -10.65 -14.65 5.23
N LEU A 506 -9.61 -13.88 4.90
CA LEU A 506 -9.70 -12.85 3.87
C LEU A 506 -9.82 -13.51 2.49
N GLU A 507 -10.67 -12.95 1.65
CA GLU A 507 -10.74 -13.28 0.23
C GLU A 507 -10.78 -11.98 -0.56
N VAL A 508 -9.98 -11.90 -1.62
CA VAL A 508 -9.87 -10.70 -2.46
C VAL A 508 -10.27 -11.01 -3.90
N LYS A 509 -10.98 -10.07 -4.52
CA LYS A 509 -11.37 -10.14 -5.91
C LYS A 509 -10.34 -9.44 -6.78
N MET A 510 -9.71 -10.20 -7.64
CA MET A 510 -8.70 -9.76 -8.59
C MET A 510 -9.29 -9.71 -9.99
N THR A 511 -8.96 -8.66 -10.73
CA THR A 511 -9.46 -8.44 -12.09
C THR A 511 -8.31 -8.15 -13.02
N ALA A 512 -8.25 -8.88 -14.13
CA ALA A 512 -7.24 -8.68 -15.14
C ALA A 512 -7.35 -7.28 -15.77
N PHE A 513 -6.24 -6.66 -16.13
CA PHE A 513 -6.23 -5.36 -16.79
C PHE A 513 -5.13 -5.29 -17.86
N ASN A 514 -5.26 -4.31 -18.75
CA ASN A 514 -4.20 -3.99 -19.71
C ASN A 514 -3.45 -2.75 -19.22
N PHE A 515 -2.15 -2.89 -18.96
CA PHE A 515 -1.33 -1.81 -18.41
C PHE A 515 -1.28 -0.58 -19.33
N THR A 516 -0.95 -0.75 -20.60
CA THR A 516 -0.82 0.38 -21.54
C THR A 516 -2.12 1.18 -21.69
N THR A 517 -3.27 0.52 -21.80
CA THR A 517 -4.57 1.20 -21.99
C THR A 517 -5.25 1.62 -20.69
N GLY A 518 -4.87 1.01 -19.55
CA GLY A 518 -5.52 1.27 -18.26
C GLY A 518 -6.95 0.74 -18.20
N LYS A 519 -7.28 -0.31 -18.96
CA LYS A 519 -8.64 -0.87 -19.01
C LYS A 519 -8.71 -2.25 -18.39
N LEU A 520 -9.73 -2.47 -17.55
CA LEU A 520 -10.08 -3.78 -17.02
C LEU A 520 -10.54 -4.71 -18.16
N ILE A 521 -10.07 -5.96 -18.16
CA ILE A 521 -10.33 -6.93 -19.21
C ILE A 521 -11.50 -7.81 -18.80
N LYS A 522 -12.67 -7.57 -19.42
CA LYS A 522 -13.90 -8.35 -19.20
C LYS A 522 -14.20 -8.60 -17.71
N PRO A 523 -14.29 -7.54 -16.89
CA PRO A 523 -14.33 -7.68 -15.43
C PRO A 523 -15.57 -8.45 -14.92
N SER A 524 -16.69 -8.44 -15.65
CA SER A 524 -17.88 -9.21 -15.27
C SER A 524 -17.71 -10.73 -15.49
N GLU A 525 -16.79 -11.15 -16.35
CA GLU A 525 -16.60 -12.56 -16.75
C GLU A 525 -15.29 -13.16 -16.21
N LYS A 526 -14.24 -12.36 -16.10
CA LYS A 526 -12.85 -12.82 -15.86
C LYS A 526 -12.28 -12.46 -14.50
N SER A 527 -13.03 -11.76 -13.65
CA SER A 527 -12.58 -11.54 -12.28
C SER A 527 -12.60 -12.84 -11.49
N LEU A 528 -11.62 -13.00 -10.61
CA LEU A 528 -11.43 -14.18 -9.79
C LEU A 528 -11.32 -13.80 -8.32
N TRP A 529 -11.83 -14.65 -7.44
CA TRP A 529 -11.62 -14.52 -6.01
C TRP A 529 -10.45 -15.42 -5.60
N ILE A 530 -9.48 -14.87 -4.89
CA ILE A 530 -8.35 -15.62 -4.32
C ILE A 530 -8.37 -15.54 -2.79
N SER A 531 -7.90 -16.61 -2.17
CA SER A 531 -7.71 -16.76 -0.74
C SER A 531 -6.63 -17.79 -0.44
N HIS A 532 -6.14 -17.80 0.80
CA HIS A 532 -5.30 -18.89 1.31
C HIS A 532 -6.13 -19.87 2.12
N ASP A 533 -6.39 -21.04 1.53
CA ASP A 533 -7.26 -22.07 2.10
C ASP A 533 -6.51 -23.04 3.02
N ASN A 534 -5.19 -22.87 3.17
CA ASN A 534 -4.39 -23.72 4.06
C ASN A 534 -4.89 -23.62 5.51
N THR A 535 -5.31 -24.76 6.07
CA THR A 535 -5.75 -24.88 7.46
C THR A 535 -4.62 -25.19 8.43
N ASP A 536 -3.49 -25.71 7.95
CA ASP A 536 -2.32 -25.98 8.78
C ASP A 536 -1.52 -24.69 8.98
N ARG A 537 -1.79 -24.03 10.12
CA ARG A 537 -1.27 -22.70 10.44
C ARG A 537 -0.82 -22.63 11.88
N THR A 538 0.11 -21.73 12.16
CA THR A 538 0.60 -21.50 13.52
C THR A 538 -0.17 -20.38 14.21
N GLU A 539 -0.57 -20.60 15.47
CA GLU A 539 -1.21 -19.55 16.26
C GLU A 539 -0.18 -18.49 16.67
N LEU A 540 -0.44 -17.23 16.37
CA LEU A 540 0.23 -16.08 16.96
C LEU A 540 -0.31 -15.90 18.39
N LYS A 541 0.38 -16.49 19.36
CA LYS A 541 0.04 -16.37 20.78
C LYS A 541 0.50 -15.02 21.33
N LEU A 542 -0.41 -14.31 21.95
CA LEU A 542 -0.12 -13.06 22.65
C LEU A 542 0.21 -13.37 24.11
N GLU A 543 1.45 -13.16 24.51
CA GLU A 543 1.93 -13.47 25.87
C GLU A 543 1.62 -12.30 26.83
N ASN A 544 0.83 -12.57 27.87
CA ASN A 544 0.38 -11.60 28.88
C ASN A 544 -0.17 -10.28 28.26
N PRO A 545 -1.18 -10.34 27.38
CA PRO A 545 -1.59 -9.20 26.58
C PRO A 545 -2.36 -8.15 27.40
N ASP A 546 -1.80 -6.94 27.54
CA ASP A 546 -2.52 -5.79 28.10
C ASP A 546 -3.31 -5.00 27.03
N ILE A 547 -4.08 -4.00 27.45
CA ILE A 547 -4.76 -3.07 26.57
C ILE A 547 -3.72 -2.31 25.71
N PRO A 548 -3.83 -2.33 24.37
CA PRO A 548 -2.79 -1.78 23.48
C PRO A 548 -2.67 -0.25 23.54
N ILE A 549 -3.69 0.48 23.98
CA ILE A 549 -3.63 1.94 24.14
C ILE A 549 -2.91 2.41 25.41
N ARG A 550 -2.50 1.48 26.30
CA ARG A 550 -1.74 1.81 27.52
C ARG A 550 -0.23 1.89 27.29
N THR A 551 0.27 1.26 26.22
CA THR A 551 1.70 1.32 25.90
C THR A 551 2.04 2.64 25.19
N PRO A 552 3.12 3.34 25.58
CA PRO A 552 3.59 4.52 24.85
C PRO A 552 4.40 4.14 23.59
N LEU A 553 4.77 2.87 23.44
CA LEU A 553 5.55 2.38 22.30
C LEU A 553 4.62 2.07 21.11
N LEU A 554 5.02 2.55 19.93
CA LEU A 554 4.35 2.24 18.66
C LEU A 554 4.31 0.73 18.40
N ALA A 555 3.15 0.20 18.06
CA ALA A 555 2.96 -1.17 17.59
C ALA A 555 3.65 -1.38 16.23
N LEU A 556 4.39 -2.48 16.10
CA LEU A 556 5.07 -2.85 14.86
C LEU A 556 4.49 -4.16 14.31
N PRO A 557 4.46 -4.34 12.98
CA PRO A 557 4.06 -5.62 12.38
C PRO A 557 4.93 -6.76 12.95
N ASP A 558 4.27 -7.78 13.49
CA ASP A 558 4.93 -8.94 14.14
C ASP A 558 4.38 -10.29 13.65
N SER A 559 3.22 -10.29 12.99
CA SER A 559 2.68 -11.49 12.34
C SER A 559 3.51 -11.90 11.11
N LYS A 560 3.66 -13.21 10.95
CA LYS A 560 4.35 -13.88 9.84
C LYS A 560 3.34 -14.56 8.90
N PRO A 561 3.73 -14.93 7.67
CA PRO A 561 2.89 -15.74 6.79
C PRO A 561 2.43 -17.04 7.47
N GLN A 562 1.25 -17.54 7.07
CA GLN A 562 0.65 -18.78 7.59
C GLN A 562 0.40 -18.76 9.11
N GLN A 563 0.10 -17.59 9.64
CA GLN A 563 -0.35 -17.42 11.02
C GLN A 563 -1.85 -17.16 11.10
N TYR A 564 -2.40 -17.42 12.27
CA TYR A 564 -3.72 -16.97 12.67
C TYR A 564 -3.65 -16.50 14.12
N LEU A 565 -4.62 -15.73 14.57
CA LEU A 565 -4.78 -15.42 15.99
C LEU A 565 -6.21 -15.74 16.43
N ASN A 566 -6.39 -15.89 17.73
CA ASN A 566 -7.70 -15.99 18.36
C ASN A 566 -7.98 -14.70 19.11
N PHE A 567 -9.17 -14.12 18.92
CA PHE A 567 -9.66 -13.11 19.85
C PHE A 567 -9.80 -13.74 21.24
N ALA A 568 -9.31 -13.08 22.28
CA ALA A 568 -9.27 -13.62 23.63
C ALA A 568 -9.37 -12.49 24.67
N PRO A 569 -9.69 -12.81 25.94
CA PRO A 569 -9.58 -11.84 27.02
C PRO A 569 -8.15 -11.29 27.17
N SER A 570 -8.05 -10.05 27.62
CA SER A 570 -6.80 -9.45 28.11
C SER A 570 -6.24 -10.23 29.32
N ASP A 571 -5.01 -9.91 29.68
CA ASP A 571 -4.35 -10.55 30.81
C ASP A 571 -5.09 -10.32 32.14
N ARG A 572 -5.16 -11.37 32.97
CA ARG A 572 -5.85 -11.33 34.26
C ARG A 572 -5.15 -10.40 35.24
N LYS A 573 -3.83 -10.45 35.33
CA LYS A 573 -3.05 -9.63 36.28
C LYS A 573 -3.11 -8.16 35.89
N LYS A 574 -2.96 -7.84 34.61
CA LYS A 574 -2.91 -6.45 34.14
C LYS A 574 -4.29 -5.78 34.00
N ASP A 575 -5.31 -6.54 33.65
CA ASP A 575 -6.61 -5.97 33.26
C ASP A 575 -7.83 -6.70 33.83
N ALA A 576 -7.64 -7.65 34.76
CA ALA A 576 -8.69 -8.54 35.25
C ALA A 576 -9.44 -9.28 34.10
N ALA A 577 -8.76 -9.45 32.96
CA ALA A 577 -9.30 -10.01 31.73
C ALA A 577 -10.57 -9.32 31.20
N GLN A 578 -10.68 -7.99 31.33
CA GLN A 578 -11.95 -7.28 31.07
C GLN A 578 -12.13 -6.76 29.64
N ASN A 579 -11.12 -6.86 28.78
CA ASN A 579 -11.21 -6.49 27.37
C ASN A 579 -10.99 -7.70 26.46
N THR A 580 -11.62 -7.69 25.28
CA THR A 580 -11.28 -8.61 24.20
C THR A 580 -10.17 -8.02 23.33
N ILE A 581 -9.14 -8.82 23.09
CA ILE A 581 -7.90 -8.49 22.41
C ILE A 581 -7.69 -9.46 21.24
N PRO A 582 -7.03 -9.05 20.15
CA PRO A 582 -6.51 -7.70 19.84
C PRO A 582 -7.62 -6.67 19.60
N PHE A 583 -7.27 -5.39 19.70
CA PHE A 583 -8.12 -4.32 19.17
C PHE A 583 -8.04 -4.29 17.63
N LEU A 584 -8.92 -3.54 16.99
CA LEU A 584 -8.92 -3.37 15.54
C LEU A 584 -8.41 -1.96 15.20
N ASP A 585 -7.39 -1.85 14.35
CA ASP A 585 -7.00 -0.58 13.73
C ASP A 585 -7.99 -0.27 12.60
N ILE A 586 -8.66 0.88 12.71
CA ILE A 586 -9.71 1.31 11.76
C ILE A 586 -9.28 2.52 10.94
N GLN A 587 -8.00 2.91 11.02
CA GLN A 587 -7.45 4.00 10.22
C GLN A 587 -7.55 3.67 8.72
N SER A 588 -7.74 4.72 7.91
CA SER A 588 -7.72 4.59 6.45
C SER A 588 -6.33 4.19 5.96
N VAL A 589 -6.25 3.11 5.19
CA VAL A 589 -5.06 2.73 4.44
C VAL A 589 -5.31 3.09 2.98
N GLU A 590 -4.70 4.15 2.49
CA GLU A 590 -4.89 4.66 1.13
C GLU A 590 -3.58 5.26 0.61
N SER A 591 -3.31 5.07 -0.68
CA SER A 591 -2.12 5.63 -1.32
C SER A 591 -2.33 7.08 -1.75
N ASN A 592 -1.33 7.93 -1.55
CA ASN A 592 -1.26 9.30 -2.04
C ASN A 592 0.15 9.59 -2.60
N PRO A 593 0.31 9.77 -3.92
CA PRO A 593 -0.75 9.81 -4.93
C PRO A 593 -1.43 8.43 -5.09
N PRO A 594 -2.71 8.38 -5.51
CA PRO A 594 -3.40 7.12 -5.72
C PRO A 594 -2.71 6.26 -6.78
N VAL A 595 -2.43 5.00 -6.45
CA VAL A 595 -1.85 4.02 -7.37
C VAL A 595 -2.70 2.75 -7.44
N PRO A 596 -2.60 1.97 -8.54
CA PRO A 596 -3.22 0.66 -8.61
C PRO A 596 -2.73 -0.25 -7.49
N ILE A 597 -3.64 -1.04 -6.95
CA ILE A 597 -3.39 -1.99 -5.87
C ILE A 597 -3.39 -3.41 -6.43
N ALA A 598 -2.31 -4.15 -6.17
CA ALA A 598 -2.13 -5.53 -6.60
C ALA A 598 -2.61 -6.56 -5.56
N GLY A 599 -2.93 -6.13 -4.34
CA GLY A 599 -3.39 -7.03 -3.30
C GLY A 599 -3.77 -6.34 -2.00
N ALA A 600 -4.29 -7.10 -1.06
CA ALA A 600 -4.60 -6.64 0.29
C ALA A 600 -4.27 -7.72 1.31
N GLY A 601 -4.10 -7.31 2.57
CA GLY A 601 -3.80 -8.23 3.65
C GLY A 601 -4.35 -7.79 5.00
N ILE A 602 -4.40 -8.74 5.91
CA ILE A 602 -4.72 -8.55 7.33
C ILE A 602 -3.56 -9.08 8.15
N PHE A 603 -3.12 -8.27 9.10
CA PHE A 603 -1.93 -8.58 9.88
C PHE A 603 -2.10 -8.11 11.31
N HIS A 604 -1.26 -8.62 12.20
CA HIS A 604 -1.17 -8.13 13.57
C HIS A 604 0.04 -7.20 13.69
N LYS A 605 -0.13 -6.12 14.46
CA LYS A 605 0.96 -5.28 14.95
C LYS A 605 0.86 -5.12 16.46
N GLY A 606 2.01 -5.24 17.14
CA GLY A 606 2.04 -5.22 18.59
C GLY A 606 3.42 -4.98 19.17
N ARG A 607 3.50 -5.17 20.49
CA ARG A 607 4.72 -5.20 21.29
C ARG A 607 4.60 -6.33 22.31
N PRO A 608 5.71 -6.85 22.84
CA PRO A 608 5.66 -7.81 23.95
C PRO A 608 4.78 -7.28 25.09
N ALA A 609 3.96 -8.16 25.68
CA ALA A 609 3.07 -7.84 26.79
C ALA A 609 1.93 -6.83 26.48
N SER A 610 1.75 -6.48 25.20
CA SER A 610 0.60 -5.71 24.69
C SER A 610 -0.28 -6.60 23.84
N GLY A 611 -1.59 -6.35 23.89
CA GLY A 611 -2.58 -7.05 23.09
C GLY A 611 -2.59 -6.67 21.60
N GLY A 612 -1.90 -5.58 21.23
CA GLY A 612 -1.75 -5.14 19.84
C GLY A 612 -3.05 -4.84 19.09
N TYR A 613 -2.92 -4.72 17.77
CA TYR A 613 -3.98 -4.42 16.83
C TYR A 613 -3.98 -5.39 15.66
N VAL A 614 -5.17 -5.81 15.24
CA VAL A 614 -5.40 -6.32 13.89
C VAL A 614 -5.59 -5.13 12.97
N ALA A 615 -4.84 -5.09 11.87
CA ALA A 615 -4.86 -4.00 10.91
C ALA A 615 -4.96 -4.54 9.48
N MET A 616 -5.49 -3.71 8.58
CA MET A 616 -5.44 -3.96 7.15
C MET A 616 -4.18 -3.36 6.53
N ARG A 617 -3.74 -3.91 5.40
CA ARG A 617 -2.70 -3.32 4.55
C ARG A 617 -2.97 -3.55 3.07
N LEU A 618 -2.47 -2.65 2.25
CA LEU A 618 -2.51 -2.76 0.79
C LEU A 618 -1.16 -3.23 0.27
N ILE A 619 -1.15 -3.90 -0.88
CA ILE A 619 0.04 -4.20 -1.65
C ILE A 619 -0.04 -3.40 -2.94
N THR A 620 0.84 -2.42 -3.12
CA THR A 620 0.87 -1.57 -4.32
C THR A 620 1.29 -2.36 -5.56
N TYR A 621 0.85 -1.91 -6.74
CA TYR A 621 1.31 -2.47 -8.02
C TYR A 621 2.83 -2.32 -8.20
N ASP A 622 3.46 -3.31 -8.83
CA ASP A 622 4.89 -3.30 -9.10
C ASP A 622 5.19 -2.72 -10.49
N PHE A 623 5.67 -1.48 -10.52
CA PHE A 623 6.02 -0.80 -11.77
C PHE A 623 7.37 -1.23 -12.35
N SER A 624 8.21 -1.98 -11.62
CA SER A 624 9.60 -2.27 -12.00
C SER A 624 9.72 -3.00 -13.35
N LYS A 625 8.73 -3.82 -13.70
CA LYS A 625 8.66 -4.54 -14.98
C LYS A 625 8.43 -3.62 -16.18
N HIS A 626 7.84 -2.45 -15.97
CA HIS A 626 7.53 -1.46 -17.00
C HIS A 626 8.60 -0.37 -17.15
N LEU A 627 9.62 -0.37 -16.27
CA LEU A 627 10.77 0.54 -16.38
C LEU A 627 11.70 0.08 -17.49
N GLN A 628 11.46 0.55 -18.71
CA GLN A 628 12.18 0.10 -19.92
C GLN A 628 12.26 1.24 -20.94
N VAL A 629 13.36 1.28 -21.70
CA VAL A 629 13.62 2.31 -22.71
C VAL A 629 14.12 1.65 -24.00
N ASP A 630 13.70 2.16 -25.15
CA ASP A 630 14.08 1.68 -26.48
C ASP A 630 15.51 2.17 -26.84
N LEU A 631 16.53 1.66 -26.16
CA LEU A 631 17.93 1.99 -26.44
C LEU A 631 18.58 0.97 -27.38
N PRO A 632 19.55 1.37 -28.23
CA PRO A 632 20.38 0.42 -28.97
C PRO A 632 21.09 -0.53 -28.00
N PRO A 633 21.31 -1.81 -28.38
CA PRO A 633 22.14 -2.71 -27.59
C PRO A 633 23.52 -2.10 -27.43
N SER A 634 24.04 -2.07 -26.19
CA SER A 634 25.38 -1.58 -25.91
C SER A 634 26.40 -2.43 -26.66
N THR A 635 27.35 -1.79 -27.36
CA THR A 635 28.47 -2.46 -28.02
C THR A 635 29.40 -3.20 -27.04
N ASP A 636 29.24 -2.99 -25.73
CA ASP A 636 30.03 -3.62 -24.66
C ASP A 636 29.42 -4.94 -24.14
N THR A 637 28.92 -5.80 -25.02
CA THR A 637 28.59 -7.20 -24.67
C THR A 637 29.01 -8.18 -25.76
N VAL A 638 30.32 -8.43 -25.83
CA VAL A 638 30.87 -9.75 -26.17
C VAL A 638 31.62 -10.12 -24.88
N ILE A 639 31.15 -11.01 -24.01
CA ILE A 639 31.14 -12.46 -24.12
C ILE A 639 30.11 -12.97 -23.08
N ASP A 640 29.07 -13.68 -23.51
CA ASP A 640 28.38 -14.66 -22.67
C ASP A 640 28.43 -16.00 -23.41
N THR A 641 29.49 -16.76 -23.17
CA THR A 641 29.45 -18.21 -23.37
C THR A 641 28.88 -18.84 -22.10
N PRO A 642 27.94 -19.79 -22.19
CA PRO A 642 27.35 -20.41 -21.02
C PRO A 642 28.40 -21.26 -20.30
N ASN A 643 28.74 -20.92 -19.06
CA ASN A 643 29.46 -21.84 -18.19
C ASN A 643 28.48 -22.93 -17.71
N GLU A 644 28.62 -24.11 -18.30
CA GLU A 644 28.14 -25.35 -17.71
C GLU A 644 28.81 -25.55 -16.35
N ILE A 645 28.00 -25.52 -15.29
CA ILE A 645 28.43 -25.93 -13.96
C ILE A 645 28.50 -27.47 -13.96
N ARG A 646 29.73 -28.02 -13.96
CA ARG A 646 29.96 -29.40 -13.54
C ARG A 646 29.95 -29.47 -12.01
N VAL A 647 29.04 -30.28 -11.49
CA VAL A 647 28.94 -30.67 -10.08
C VAL A 647 30.17 -31.48 -9.67
N VAL A 648 30.78 -31.10 -8.55
CA VAL A 648 31.59 -31.98 -7.69
C VAL A 648 30.96 -31.98 -6.31
#